data_AF-A0A8B8G1L6-F1
#
_entry.id   AF-A0A8B8G1L6-F1
#
_cell.length_a   1.000
_cell.length_b   1.000
_cell.length_c   1.000
_cell.angle_alpha   90.00
_cell.angle_beta   90.00
_cell.angle_gamma   90.00
#
_symmetry.space_group_name_H-M   'P 1'
#
loop_
_entity.id
_entity.type
_entity.pdbx_description
1 polymer ?
#
loop_
_entity_poly.entity_id
_entity_poly.type
_entity_poly.pdbx_seq_one_letter_code
_entity_poly.pdbx_strand_id
1 'polypeptide(L)'
;MNEEMEKCVLQNISWANLPPAIKQSVGNSIKEYKKCISIYSIRNQVRYKGNLVRSVVRNEQNYYEDLMTYSRENLMLYPYHLSDVIVKGLRITPFQFYISTIIHVMESDKSYDSIPNFTAVDCLRILGIGRNEYIDLMNQGRTKNKLFRKKNEIRSMLPSQPIDINVEPWWTVDVGCLYEDDIKTIEEDEKICIDHLIDNGRQMAGSLDYNVLSSLYKKGLVYYDVPIYDDDHIIVSTLGGFVMNRVLGDNFENLLYKIFVSIDEHTSVSELATVLEIDLESVKNAVSLFCRLKIAQKKNPKIVSTHLSWSRLKNVPKPEIINVGLVSDISSLTILSTEIPEILESSPDKSNAEKRMAFLFDSTLTAFLMMGNLSPSLKDHAVTLFEAGKLTDESLNVFLDELDKVADGYNAGSCVFGSETPSAGESEGEARRYFEHALTLRSTVKSLRSENHINKLDLIRWESLKSLSADTCVRFLKKNYNLLLSMAPLNKETPLLSSPKLPHIGPSIPEVNSVWFKLYLYHKTCYGPPSLLLVRGVRLWNVPKIFKHCSKVMVTTWGHDPHFIPIENLLTIINDTLKESPVLIQACNPNTCILPFPKIDCLDSENSFLYEEKAIKSLSTVLNLENTCGYITCVTTPPKYEKKFSTEQSTINGETLLQFFKKTEYLS
;
A
#
# COMPACT_ATOMS: atom_id res chain seq x y z
N MET A 1 -2.02 -24.15 -13.42
CA MET A 1 -2.13 -24.04 -14.89
C MET A 1 -0.86 -23.33 -15.35
N ASN A 2 -0.21 -23.77 -16.44
CA ASN A 2 1.06 -23.17 -16.89
C ASN A 2 0.81 -21.78 -17.50
N GLU A 3 1.61 -20.76 -17.19
CA GLU A 3 1.44 -19.37 -17.69
C GLU A 3 1.40 -19.31 -19.23
N GLU A 4 2.21 -20.13 -19.90
CA GLU A 4 2.21 -20.22 -21.36
C GLU A 4 0.87 -20.72 -21.92
N MET A 5 0.20 -21.63 -21.19
CA MET A 5 -1.11 -22.14 -21.57
C MET A 5 -2.18 -21.06 -21.40
N GLU A 6 -2.10 -20.26 -20.32
CA GLU A 6 -2.99 -19.12 -20.10
C GLU A 6 -2.87 -18.08 -21.22
N LYS A 7 -1.62 -17.74 -21.60
CA LYS A 7 -1.35 -16.86 -22.75
C LYS A 7 -1.98 -17.38 -24.04
N CYS A 8 -1.92 -18.69 -24.30
CA CYS A 8 -2.55 -19.28 -25.49
C CYS A 8 -4.08 -19.18 -25.47
N VAL A 9 -4.70 -19.34 -24.29
CA VAL A 9 -6.16 -19.19 -24.14
C VAL A 9 -6.56 -17.73 -24.33
N LEU A 10 -5.83 -16.78 -23.74
CA LEU A 10 -6.05 -15.33 -23.92
C LEU A 10 -5.91 -14.89 -25.38
N GLN A 11 -4.91 -15.41 -26.09
CA GLN A 11 -4.67 -15.11 -27.52
C GLN A 11 -5.63 -15.85 -28.47
N ASN A 12 -6.64 -16.54 -27.93
CA ASN A 12 -7.61 -17.31 -28.68
C ASN A 12 -7.00 -18.35 -29.65
N ILE A 13 -5.88 -18.96 -29.26
CA ILE A 13 -5.19 -19.97 -30.09
C ILE A 13 -5.99 -21.29 -30.08
N SER A 14 -6.45 -21.71 -31.24
CA SER A 14 -7.16 -22.99 -31.38
C SER A 14 -6.23 -24.20 -31.20
N TRP A 15 -6.81 -25.37 -30.90
CA TRP A 15 -6.07 -26.63 -30.75
C TRP A 15 -5.14 -26.94 -31.94
N ALA A 16 -5.56 -26.62 -33.17
CA ALA A 16 -4.77 -26.87 -34.37
C ALA A 16 -3.41 -26.13 -34.31
N ASN A 17 -3.45 -24.87 -33.88
CA ASN A 17 -2.31 -23.96 -33.87
C ASN A 17 -1.55 -23.94 -32.53
N LEU A 18 -1.92 -24.80 -31.58
CA LEU A 18 -1.29 -24.86 -30.27
C LEU A 18 0.17 -25.34 -30.38
N PRO A 19 1.13 -24.69 -29.69
CA PRO A 19 2.53 -25.12 -29.67
C PRO A 19 2.70 -26.59 -29.21
N PRO A 20 3.65 -27.35 -29.78
CA PRO A 20 3.86 -28.77 -29.44
C PRO A 20 4.12 -29.02 -27.95
N ALA A 21 4.88 -28.12 -27.31
CA ALA A 21 5.16 -28.19 -25.87
C ALA A 21 3.88 -28.10 -25.03
N ILE A 22 2.96 -27.22 -25.41
CA ILE A 22 1.68 -27.06 -24.70
C ILE A 22 0.75 -28.24 -25.00
N LYS A 23 0.74 -28.76 -26.24
CA LYS A 23 0.00 -29.99 -26.58
C LYS A 23 0.46 -31.16 -25.71
N GLN A 24 1.76 -31.32 -25.51
CA GLN A 24 2.30 -32.33 -24.57
C GLN A 24 1.87 -32.07 -23.13
N SER A 25 1.84 -30.82 -22.65
CA SER A 25 1.45 -30.48 -21.27
C SER A 25 0.02 -30.87 -20.91
N VAL A 26 -0.89 -30.91 -21.91
CA VAL A 26 -2.28 -31.37 -21.75
C VAL A 26 -2.47 -32.82 -22.23
N GLY A 27 -1.39 -33.59 -22.28
CA GLY A 27 -1.41 -35.01 -22.65
C GLY A 27 -1.84 -35.28 -24.09
N ASN A 28 -1.61 -34.33 -25.01
CA ASN A 28 -2.07 -34.35 -26.40
C ASN A 28 -3.59 -34.57 -26.53
N SER A 29 -4.37 -34.22 -25.49
CA SER A 29 -5.80 -34.42 -25.44
C SER A 29 -6.54 -33.12 -25.71
N ILE A 30 -7.29 -33.09 -26.83
CA ILE A 30 -8.19 -31.97 -27.12
C ILE A 30 -9.26 -31.80 -26.03
N LYS A 31 -9.68 -32.88 -25.37
CA LYS A 31 -10.65 -32.83 -24.28
C LYS A 31 -10.09 -32.10 -23.07
N GLU A 32 -8.83 -32.38 -22.72
CA GLU A 32 -8.19 -31.72 -21.58
C GLU A 32 -7.94 -30.24 -21.88
N TYR A 33 -7.54 -29.90 -23.11
CA TYR A 33 -7.42 -28.49 -23.50
C TYR A 33 -8.75 -27.73 -23.43
N LYS A 34 -9.86 -28.35 -23.89
CA LYS A 34 -11.20 -27.77 -23.74
C LYS A 34 -11.57 -27.55 -22.28
N LYS A 35 -11.24 -28.49 -21.39
CA LYS A 35 -11.44 -28.35 -19.94
C LYS A 35 -10.60 -27.19 -19.38
N CYS A 36 -9.35 -27.05 -19.79
CA CYS A 36 -8.48 -25.93 -19.42
C CYS A 36 -9.07 -24.59 -19.87
N ILE A 37 -9.59 -24.48 -21.10
CA ILE A 37 -10.27 -23.27 -21.60
C ILE A 37 -11.45 -22.93 -20.67
N SER A 38 -12.32 -23.90 -20.38
CA SER A 38 -13.50 -23.66 -19.52
C SER A 38 -13.11 -23.18 -18.12
N ILE A 39 -12.15 -23.86 -17.47
CA ILE A 39 -11.69 -23.51 -16.12
C ILE A 39 -11.04 -22.12 -16.13
N TYR A 40 -10.19 -21.85 -17.11
CA TYR A 40 -9.51 -20.56 -17.25
C TYR A 40 -10.52 -19.42 -17.46
N SER A 41 -11.48 -19.61 -18.36
CA SER A 41 -12.48 -18.59 -18.68
C SER A 41 -13.38 -18.25 -17.49
N ILE A 42 -13.81 -19.25 -16.71
CA ILE A 42 -14.58 -19.02 -15.48
C ILE A 42 -13.73 -18.29 -14.43
N ARG A 43 -12.50 -18.74 -14.19
CA ARG A 43 -11.59 -18.17 -13.17
C ARG A 43 -11.18 -16.73 -13.44
N ASN A 44 -11.14 -16.32 -14.70
CA ASN A 44 -10.75 -14.98 -15.12
C ASN A 44 -11.94 -14.15 -15.62
N GLN A 45 -13.16 -14.60 -15.36
CA GLN A 45 -14.41 -13.91 -15.72
C GLN A 45 -14.43 -13.47 -17.20
N VAL A 46 -14.01 -14.36 -18.11
CA VAL A 46 -13.85 -14.06 -19.54
C VAL A 46 -15.21 -13.98 -20.23
N ARG A 47 -15.41 -12.98 -21.09
CA ARG A 47 -16.62 -12.82 -21.91
C ARG A 47 -16.81 -14.01 -22.86
N TYR A 48 -18.03 -14.54 -22.95
CA TYR A 48 -18.34 -15.70 -23.79
C TYR A 48 -18.15 -15.41 -25.29
N LYS A 49 -18.73 -14.30 -25.76
CA LYS A 49 -18.62 -13.84 -27.15
C LYS A 49 -17.21 -13.30 -27.41
N GLY A 50 -16.63 -13.70 -28.55
CA GLY A 50 -15.28 -13.29 -28.96
C GLY A 50 -14.15 -14.18 -28.46
N ASN A 51 -14.41 -15.10 -27.52
CA ASN A 51 -13.37 -15.95 -26.92
C ASN A 51 -13.57 -17.45 -27.21
N LEU A 52 -12.50 -18.24 -27.03
CA LEU A 52 -12.48 -19.68 -27.26
C LEU A 52 -13.54 -20.47 -26.49
N VAL A 53 -14.01 -19.97 -25.35
CA VAL A 53 -15.02 -20.65 -24.52
C VAL A 53 -16.30 -20.94 -25.29
N ARG A 54 -16.66 -20.10 -26.28
CA ARG A 54 -17.79 -20.34 -27.19
C ARG A 54 -17.69 -21.65 -27.97
N SER A 55 -16.47 -22.09 -28.30
CA SER A 55 -16.24 -23.37 -29.00
C SER A 55 -16.35 -24.59 -28.09
N VAL A 56 -16.30 -24.36 -26.77
CA VAL A 56 -16.26 -25.41 -25.75
C VAL A 56 -17.62 -25.57 -25.09
N VAL A 57 -18.20 -24.47 -24.61
CA VAL A 57 -19.48 -24.43 -23.92
C VAL A 57 -20.55 -23.96 -24.91
N ARG A 58 -21.58 -24.78 -25.13
CA ARG A 58 -22.61 -24.49 -26.15
C ARG A 58 -23.66 -23.49 -25.68
N ASN A 59 -24.01 -23.50 -24.40
CA ASN A 59 -25.04 -22.64 -23.84
C ASN A 59 -24.37 -21.45 -23.12
N GLU A 60 -24.58 -20.26 -23.68
CA GLU A 60 -24.08 -18.99 -23.12
C GLU A 60 -24.65 -18.69 -21.73
N GLN A 61 -25.93 -18.98 -21.52
CA GLN A 61 -26.60 -18.73 -20.23
C GLN A 61 -25.98 -19.59 -19.12
N ASN A 62 -25.88 -20.91 -19.33
CA ASN A 62 -25.27 -21.82 -18.35
C ASN A 62 -23.82 -21.44 -18.03
N TYR A 63 -23.06 -20.96 -19.02
CA TYR A 63 -21.70 -20.50 -18.80
C TYR A 63 -21.64 -19.35 -17.79
N TYR A 64 -22.51 -18.34 -17.94
CA TYR A 64 -22.54 -17.22 -17.01
C TYR A 64 -23.13 -17.61 -15.64
N GLU A 65 -24.08 -18.56 -15.58
CA GLU A 65 -24.57 -19.11 -14.31
C GLU A 65 -23.45 -19.83 -13.53
N ASP A 66 -22.65 -20.65 -14.22
CA ASP A 66 -21.46 -21.32 -13.66
C ASP A 66 -20.40 -20.30 -13.21
N LEU A 67 -20.15 -19.26 -14.02
CA LEU A 67 -19.22 -18.17 -13.70
C LEU A 67 -19.64 -17.42 -12.45
N MET A 68 -20.92 -17.06 -12.33
CA MET A 68 -21.44 -16.35 -11.16
C MET A 68 -21.43 -17.23 -9.91
N THR A 69 -21.65 -18.54 -10.07
CA THR A 69 -21.55 -19.51 -8.97
C THR A 69 -20.12 -19.64 -8.48
N TYR A 70 -19.16 -19.82 -9.39
CA TYR A 70 -17.76 -19.88 -9.05
C TYR A 70 -17.28 -18.58 -8.39
N SER A 71 -17.67 -17.42 -8.92
CA SER A 71 -17.27 -16.10 -8.40
C SER A 71 -17.72 -15.92 -6.96
N ARG A 72 -18.95 -16.30 -6.63
CA ARG A 72 -19.50 -16.22 -5.27
C ARG A 72 -18.79 -17.15 -4.29
N GLU A 73 -18.53 -18.41 -4.68
CA GLU A 73 -17.86 -19.41 -3.82
C GLU A 73 -16.41 -19.04 -3.52
N ASN A 74 -15.76 -18.34 -4.44
CA ASN A 74 -14.38 -17.88 -4.32
C ASN A 74 -14.26 -16.41 -3.86
N LEU A 75 -15.37 -15.78 -3.46
CA LEU A 75 -15.41 -14.39 -2.96
C LEU A 75 -14.82 -13.36 -3.95
N MET A 76 -14.95 -13.63 -5.25
CA MET A 76 -14.46 -12.76 -6.31
C MET A 76 -15.31 -11.49 -6.41
N LEU A 77 -14.71 -10.44 -6.95
CA LEU A 77 -15.41 -9.20 -7.26
C LEU A 77 -16.51 -9.44 -8.31
N TYR A 78 -17.61 -8.69 -8.23
CA TYR A 78 -18.64 -8.70 -9.27
C TYR A 78 -18.04 -8.29 -10.64
N PRO A 79 -18.26 -9.07 -11.71
CA PRO A 79 -17.69 -8.81 -13.03
C PRO A 79 -18.43 -7.67 -13.75
N TYR A 80 -18.13 -6.41 -13.41
CA TYR A 80 -18.80 -5.24 -13.99
C TYR A 80 -18.68 -5.15 -15.51
N HIS A 81 -17.58 -5.61 -16.09
CA HIS A 81 -17.36 -5.67 -17.54
C HIS A 81 -18.28 -6.66 -18.26
N LEU A 82 -19.04 -7.48 -17.52
CA LEU A 82 -20.06 -8.40 -18.02
C LEU A 82 -21.49 -8.00 -17.62
N SER A 83 -21.70 -6.80 -17.05
CA SER A 83 -23.02 -6.35 -16.58
C SER A 83 -24.08 -6.37 -17.68
N ASP A 84 -23.70 -6.08 -18.92
CA ASP A 84 -24.59 -6.11 -20.08
C ASP A 84 -25.19 -7.50 -20.35
N VAL A 85 -24.49 -8.58 -19.98
CA VAL A 85 -24.98 -9.95 -20.14
C VAL A 85 -25.57 -10.49 -18.83
N ILE A 86 -24.98 -10.15 -17.69
CA ILE A 86 -25.41 -10.69 -16.39
C ILE A 86 -26.70 -10.02 -15.91
N VAL A 87 -26.80 -8.69 -16.01
CA VAL A 87 -28.00 -7.97 -15.57
C VAL A 87 -29.15 -8.21 -16.55
N LYS A 88 -28.90 -8.16 -17.87
CA LYS A 88 -29.93 -8.38 -18.88
C LYS A 88 -30.30 -9.85 -19.06
N GLY A 89 -29.33 -10.77 -19.00
CA GLY A 89 -29.53 -12.19 -19.30
C GLY A 89 -29.87 -13.04 -18.09
N LEU A 90 -29.26 -12.77 -16.91
CA LEU A 90 -29.46 -13.57 -15.69
C LEU A 90 -30.28 -12.85 -14.63
N ARG A 91 -30.58 -11.55 -14.80
CA ARG A 91 -31.22 -10.70 -13.79
C ARG A 91 -30.46 -10.70 -12.45
N ILE A 92 -29.12 -10.75 -12.49
CA ILE A 92 -28.29 -10.68 -11.29
C ILE A 92 -27.62 -9.31 -11.21
N THR A 93 -28.11 -8.47 -10.31
CA THR A 93 -27.51 -7.17 -10.01
C THR A 93 -26.30 -7.32 -9.07
N PRO A 94 -25.38 -6.34 -9.03
CA PRO A 94 -24.29 -6.34 -8.05
C PRO A 94 -24.78 -6.48 -6.60
N PHE A 95 -25.90 -5.82 -6.27
CA PHE A 95 -26.53 -5.93 -4.95
C PHE A 95 -26.92 -7.38 -4.62
N GLN A 96 -27.61 -8.06 -5.53
CA GLN A 96 -28.02 -9.46 -5.33
C GLN A 96 -26.82 -10.40 -5.22
N PHE A 97 -25.77 -10.15 -6.01
CA PHE A 97 -24.53 -10.92 -5.94
C PHE A 97 -23.84 -10.77 -4.59
N TYR A 98 -23.63 -9.54 -4.11
CA TYR A 98 -22.94 -9.31 -2.84
C TYR A 98 -23.75 -9.75 -1.63
N ILE A 99 -25.09 -9.57 -1.64
CA ILE A 99 -25.96 -10.17 -0.61
C ILE A 99 -25.76 -11.68 -0.53
N SER A 100 -25.77 -12.36 -1.68
CA SER A 100 -25.58 -13.82 -1.75
C SER A 100 -24.18 -14.23 -1.28
N THR A 101 -23.18 -13.39 -1.55
CA THR A 101 -21.79 -13.59 -1.12
C THR A 101 -21.66 -13.46 0.40
N ILE A 102 -22.23 -12.42 1.02
CA ILE A 102 -22.23 -12.25 2.48
C ILE A 102 -22.97 -13.40 3.16
N ILE A 103 -24.12 -13.82 2.64
CA ILE A 103 -24.84 -15.01 3.15
C ILE A 103 -23.93 -16.24 3.10
N HIS A 104 -23.22 -16.47 1.99
CA HIS A 104 -22.30 -17.60 1.87
C HIS A 104 -21.15 -17.55 2.91
N VAL A 105 -20.58 -16.37 3.17
CA VAL A 105 -19.53 -16.19 4.18
C VAL A 105 -20.07 -16.47 5.60
N MET A 106 -21.26 -15.96 5.92
CA MET A 106 -21.93 -16.16 7.21
C MET A 106 -22.31 -17.63 7.45
N GLU A 107 -22.86 -18.30 6.43
CA GLU A 107 -23.21 -19.72 6.47
C GLU A 107 -21.98 -20.60 6.67
N SER A 108 -20.85 -20.19 6.10
CA SER A 108 -19.57 -20.88 6.24
C SER A 108 -18.83 -20.54 7.56
N ASP A 109 -19.42 -19.71 8.43
CA ASP A 109 -18.81 -19.18 9.67
C ASP A 109 -17.39 -18.60 9.46
N LYS A 110 -17.14 -18.02 8.28
CA LYS A 110 -15.88 -17.38 7.93
C LYS A 110 -15.82 -15.94 8.48
N SER A 111 -14.61 -15.48 8.79
CA SER A 111 -14.37 -14.07 9.13
C SER A 111 -14.59 -13.17 7.93
N TYR A 112 -15.03 -11.93 8.17
CA TYR A 112 -15.08 -10.88 7.13
C TYR A 112 -13.72 -10.68 6.46
N ASP A 113 -12.64 -10.88 7.22
CA ASP A 113 -11.25 -10.77 6.74
C ASP A 113 -10.89 -11.81 5.66
N SER A 114 -11.74 -12.81 5.44
CA SER A 114 -11.57 -13.77 4.34
C SER A 114 -11.97 -13.21 2.98
N ILE A 115 -12.73 -12.11 2.95
CA ILE A 115 -13.17 -11.44 1.73
C ILE A 115 -11.99 -10.64 1.17
N PRO A 116 -11.66 -10.75 -0.13
CA PRO A 116 -10.60 -9.96 -0.74
C PRO A 116 -10.87 -8.45 -0.70
N ASN A 117 -9.84 -7.60 -0.85
CA ASN A 117 -9.92 -6.18 -0.49
C ASN A 117 -10.91 -5.40 -1.35
N PHE A 118 -10.77 -5.48 -2.66
CA PHE A 118 -11.66 -4.75 -3.57
C PHE A 118 -13.09 -5.28 -3.52
N THR A 119 -13.27 -6.59 -3.30
CA THR A 119 -14.59 -7.19 -3.03
C THR A 119 -15.21 -6.61 -1.77
N ALA A 120 -14.42 -6.48 -0.69
CA ALA A 120 -14.90 -5.95 0.58
C ALA A 120 -15.23 -4.45 0.52
N VAL A 121 -14.42 -3.66 -0.20
CA VAL A 121 -14.72 -2.23 -0.48
C VAL A 121 -16.03 -2.10 -1.24
N ASP A 122 -16.28 -2.96 -2.22
CA ASP A 122 -17.51 -2.93 -2.99
C ASP A 122 -18.73 -3.40 -2.19
N CYS A 123 -18.58 -4.46 -1.38
CA CYS A 123 -19.59 -4.88 -0.41
C CYS A 123 -19.99 -3.72 0.51
N LEU A 124 -19.02 -2.97 1.04
CA LEU A 124 -19.28 -1.79 1.85
C LEU A 124 -20.02 -0.71 1.06
N ARG A 125 -19.59 -0.41 -0.17
CA ARG A 125 -20.23 0.59 -1.05
C ARG A 125 -21.70 0.28 -1.35
N ILE A 126 -22.03 -0.99 -1.60
CA ILE A 126 -23.35 -1.38 -2.09
C ILE A 126 -24.30 -1.82 -0.97
N LEU A 127 -23.77 -2.51 0.04
CA LEU A 127 -24.56 -3.07 1.15
C LEU A 127 -24.48 -2.24 2.42
N GLY A 128 -23.41 -1.44 2.59
CA GLY A 128 -23.08 -0.79 3.87
C GLY A 128 -22.65 -1.76 4.96
N ILE A 129 -22.21 -2.96 4.58
CA ILE A 129 -21.72 -3.96 5.53
C ILE A 129 -20.21 -3.97 5.47
N GLY A 130 -19.57 -3.35 6.45
CA GLY A 130 -18.15 -3.48 6.72
C GLY A 130 -17.86 -4.57 7.73
N ARG A 131 -16.62 -4.59 8.23
CA ARG A 131 -16.14 -5.57 9.20
C ARG A 131 -16.94 -5.55 10.49
N ASN A 132 -17.22 -4.36 11.03
CA ASN A 132 -17.89 -4.19 12.31
C ASN A 132 -19.36 -4.58 12.19
N GLU A 133 -20.03 -4.11 11.14
CA GLU A 133 -21.42 -4.46 10.85
C GLU A 133 -21.59 -5.97 10.64
N TYR A 134 -20.65 -6.61 9.95
CA TYR A 134 -20.64 -8.07 9.80
C TYR A 134 -20.50 -8.79 11.14
N ILE A 135 -19.57 -8.36 12.00
CA ILE A 135 -19.38 -8.94 13.33
C ILE A 135 -20.65 -8.80 14.17
N ASP A 136 -21.29 -7.64 14.12
CA ASP A 136 -22.55 -7.39 14.83
C ASP A 136 -23.68 -8.28 14.33
N LEU A 137 -23.82 -8.42 13.00
CA LEU A 137 -24.78 -9.35 12.39
C LEU A 137 -24.52 -10.79 12.81
N MET A 138 -23.26 -11.24 12.83
CA MET A 138 -22.89 -12.58 13.29
C MET A 138 -23.20 -12.80 14.77
N ASN A 139 -22.96 -11.80 15.62
CA ASN A 139 -23.26 -11.85 17.05
C ASN A 139 -24.76 -11.89 17.33
N GLN A 140 -25.55 -11.10 16.60
CA GLN A 140 -27.01 -11.15 16.64
C GLN A 140 -27.56 -12.52 16.19
N GLY A 141 -26.96 -13.12 15.16
CA GLY A 141 -27.31 -14.46 14.70
C GLY A 141 -26.99 -15.57 15.72
N ARG A 142 -25.89 -15.43 16.48
CA ARG A 142 -25.48 -16.38 17.54
C ARG A 142 -26.34 -16.29 18.80
N THR A 143 -26.76 -15.09 19.17
CA THR A 143 -27.57 -14.86 20.38
C THR A 143 -29.03 -15.31 20.20
N LYS A 144 -29.55 -15.30 18.97
CA LYS A 144 -30.94 -15.68 18.69
C LYS A 144 -31.17 -17.19 18.50
N ASN A 145 -30.15 -18.02 18.23
CA ASN A 145 -30.35 -19.45 17.94
C ASN A 145 -29.23 -20.36 18.45
N LYS A 146 -29.51 -21.17 19.48
CA LYS A 146 -28.60 -22.21 19.98
C LYS A 146 -28.66 -23.55 19.26
N LEU A 147 -29.61 -23.81 18.34
CA LEU A 147 -29.78 -25.18 17.81
C LEU A 147 -29.89 -25.35 16.30
N PHE A 148 -30.36 -24.40 15.47
CA PHE A 148 -30.37 -24.59 14.01
C PHE A 148 -30.33 -23.25 13.26
N ARG A 149 -29.20 -22.91 12.60
CA ARG A 149 -29.14 -21.78 11.65
C ARG A 149 -29.93 -22.16 10.39
N LYS A 150 -31.10 -21.58 10.15
CA LYS A 150 -31.81 -21.72 8.86
C LYS A 150 -31.47 -20.57 7.92
N LYS A 151 -31.25 -20.89 6.64
CA LYS A 151 -30.98 -19.98 5.50
C LYS A 151 -31.86 -18.71 5.47
N ASN A 152 -33.15 -18.86 5.77
CA ASN A 152 -34.13 -17.78 5.65
C ASN A 152 -34.00 -16.69 6.73
N GLU A 153 -33.40 -17.00 7.89
CA GLU A 153 -33.25 -16.02 8.98
C GLU A 153 -32.13 -15.02 8.68
N ILE A 154 -31.02 -15.47 8.08
CA ILE A 154 -29.88 -14.60 7.74
C ILE A 154 -30.32 -13.53 6.73
N ARG A 155 -31.09 -13.92 5.70
CA ARG A 155 -31.56 -12.97 4.68
C ARG A 155 -32.40 -11.83 5.27
N SER A 156 -33.17 -12.11 6.32
CA SER A 156 -34.02 -11.12 7.00
C SER A 156 -33.24 -10.05 7.77
N MET A 157 -31.99 -10.35 8.15
CA MET A 157 -31.10 -9.41 8.85
C MET A 157 -30.30 -8.52 7.90
N LEU A 158 -30.26 -8.88 6.61
CA LEU A 158 -29.49 -8.16 5.60
C LEU A 158 -30.36 -7.11 4.88
N PRO A 159 -29.75 -6.06 4.31
CA PRO A 159 -30.46 -5.05 3.55
C PRO A 159 -31.35 -5.64 2.45
N SER A 160 -32.54 -5.06 2.27
CA SER A 160 -33.48 -5.43 1.22
C SER A 160 -33.22 -4.69 -0.10
N GLN A 161 -32.61 -3.52 -0.03
CA GLN A 161 -32.24 -2.66 -1.16
C GLN A 161 -30.79 -2.16 -1.02
N PRO A 162 -30.12 -1.80 -2.12
CA PRO A 162 -28.80 -1.19 -2.07
C PRO A 162 -28.85 0.19 -1.41
N ILE A 163 -27.73 0.59 -0.82
CA ILE A 163 -27.52 1.95 -0.34
C ILE A 163 -27.40 2.91 -1.54
N ASP A 164 -27.72 4.19 -1.31
CA ASP A 164 -27.47 5.25 -2.29
C ASP A 164 -25.98 5.30 -2.66
N ILE A 165 -25.69 5.04 -3.93
CA ILE A 165 -24.32 5.08 -4.47
C ILE A 165 -24.01 6.43 -5.09
N ASN A 166 -22.76 6.87 -4.98
CA ASN A 166 -22.30 8.13 -5.58
C ASN A 166 -22.05 7.99 -7.09
N VAL A 167 -23.13 8.06 -7.87
CA VAL A 167 -23.09 8.09 -9.34
C VAL A 167 -22.52 9.42 -9.83
N GLU A 168 -21.65 9.38 -10.85
CA GLU A 168 -21.17 10.60 -11.51
C GLU A 168 -21.98 10.91 -12.78
N PRO A 169 -22.17 12.19 -13.15
CA PRO A 169 -22.92 12.57 -14.35
C PRO A 169 -22.36 12.00 -15.66
N TRP A 170 -21.04 11.74 -15.71
CA TRP A 170 -20.38 11.21 -16.90
C TRP A 170 -20.48 9.68 -17.02
N TRP A 171 -21.07 8.99 -16.04
CA TRP A 171 -21.35 7.56 -16.16
C TRP A 171 -22.43 7.33 -17.21
N THR A 172 -22.52 6.08 -17.67
CA THR A 172 -23.58 5.67 -18.58
C THR A 172 -24.55 4.73 -17.88
N VAL A 173 -25.81 4.78 -18.27
CA VAL A 173 -26.88 3.95 -17.73
C VAL A 173 -27.61 3.24 -18.86
N ASP A 174 -28.01 2.00 -18.59
CA ASP A 174 -28.71 1.13 -19.52
C ASP A 174 -29.75 0.29 -18.77
N VAL A 175 -30.75 -0.17 -19.49
CA VAL A 175 -31.88 -0.94 -18.92
C VAL A 175 -31.41 -2.35 -18.58
N GLY A 176 -31.83 -2.86 -17.42
CA GLY A 176 -31.64 -4.25 -17.02
C GLY A 176 -32.67 -5.19 -17.67
N CYS A 177 -32.93 -6.33 -17.03
CA CYS A 177 -33.98 -7.25 -17.46
C CYS A 177 -35.34 -6.80 -16.89
N LEU A 178 -36.30 -6.49 -17.76
CA LEU A 178 -37.66 -6.08 -17.38
C LEU A 178 -38.66 -7.23 -17.56
N TYR A 179 -39.53 -7.44 -16.57
CA TYR A 179 -40.69 -8.33 -16.66
C TYR A 179 -42.01 -7.56 -16.52
N GLU A 180 -43.12 -8.19 -16.89
CA GLU A 180 -44.46 -7.59 -16.79
C GLU A 180 -44.80 -7.12 -15.37
N ASP A 181 -44.36 -7.86 -14.35
CA ASP A 181 -44.61 -7.50 -12.95
C ASP A 181 -43.80 -6.28 -12.52
N ASP A 182 -42.62 -6.07 -13.09
CA ASP A 182 -41.82 -4.87 -12.81
C ASP A 182 -42.54 -3.64 -13.33
N ILE A 183 -43.07 -3.69 -14.56
CA ILE A 183 -43.82 -2.60 -15.20
C ILE A 183 -45.03 -2.14 -14.37
N LYS A 184 -45.67 -3.05 -13.62
CA LYS A 184 -46.81 -2.72 -12.75
C LYS A 184 -46.42 -1.90 -11.51
N THR A 185 -45.16 -1.91 -11.12
CA THR A 185 -44.64 -1.31 -9.87
C THR A 185 -43.85 -0.01 -10.09
N ILE A 186 -43.77 0.44 -11.35
CA ILE A 186 -42.97 1.56 -11.79
C ILE A 186 -43.85 2.82 -11.88
N GLU A 187 -43.31 3.96 -11.46
CA GLU A 187 -43.97 5.27 -11.52
C GLU A 187 -43.97 5.83 -12.96
N GLU A 188 -44.79 6.84 -13.25
CA GLU A 188 -44.92 7.38 -14.61
C GLU A 188 -43.60 7.98 -15.13
N ASP A 189 -42.89 8.74 -14.29
CA ASP A 189 -41.59 9.33 -14.63
C ASP A 189 -40.51 8.27 -14.85
N GLU A 190 -40.53 7.20 -14.05
CA GLU A 190 -39.63 6.05 -14.20
C GLU A 190 -39.91 5.29 -15.50
N LYS A 191 -41.18 5.14 -15.88
CA LYS A 191 -41.58 4.51 -17.13
C LYS A 191 -41.10 5.33 -18.33
N ILE A 192 -41.28 6.65 -18.32
CA ILE A 192 -40.78 7.54 -19.38
C ILE A 192 -39.26 7.41 -19.53
N CYS A 193 -38.54 7.34 -18.41
CA CYS A 193 -37.09 7.15 -18.40
C CYS A 193 -36.69 5.78 -19.00
N ILE A 194 -37.38 4.71 -18.64
CA ILE A 194 -37.15 3.37 -19.21
C ILE A 194 -37.43 3.36 -20.72
N ASP A 195 -38.58 3.88 -21.15
CA ASP A 195 -38.95 3.93 -22.57
C ASP A 195 -37.88 4.70 -23.37
N HIS A 196 -37.41 5.83 -22.84
CA HIS A 196 -36.32 6.60 -23.43
C HIS A 196 -34.99 5.80 -23.54
N LEU A 197 -34.64 4.99 -22.54
CA LEU A 197 -33.45 4.13 -22.57
C LEU A 197 -33.61 2.93 -23.52
N ILE A 198 -34.82 2.43 -23.71
CA ILE A 198 -35.12 1.37 -24.68
C ILE A 198 -34.99 1.93 -26.10
N ASP A 199 -35.58 3.10 -26.36
CA ASP A 199 -35.64 3.71 -27.69
C ASP A 199 -34.27 4.21 -28.16
N ASN A 200 -33.51 4.84 -27.26
CA ASN A 200 -32.23 5.48 -27.60
C ASN A 200 -31.00 4.67 -27.16
N GLY A 201 -31.22 3.51 -26.52
CA GLY A 201 -30.15 2.71 -25.92
C GLY A 201 -29.47 3.39 -24.74
N ARG A 202 -28.21 3.02 -24.50
CA ARG A 202 -27.40 3.53 -23.38
C ARG A 202 -27.27 5.05 -23.41
N GLN A 203 -27.59 5.70 -22.29
CA GLN A 203 -27.52 7.16 -22.14
C GLN A 203 -26.52 7.58 -21.08
N MET A 204 -26.12 8.84 -21.09
CA MET A 204 -25.35 9.44 -20.01
C MET A 204 -26.23 9.63 -18.78
N ALA A 205 -25.73 9.31 -17.58
CA ALA A 205 -26.50 9.46 -16.35
C ALA A 205 -26.86 10.93 -16.11
N GLY A 206 -25.93 11.84 -16.39
CA GLY A 206 -26.10 13.28 -16.20
C GLY A 206 -27.21 13.91 -17.05
N SER A 207 -27.63 13.29 -18.16
CA SER A 207 -28.71 13.84 -19.00
C SER A 207 -30.11 13.48 -18.50
N LEU A 208 -30.22 12.59 -17.50
CA LEU A 208 -31.49 12.09 -16.97
C LEU A 208 -31.72 12.59 -15.53
N ASP A 209 -32.94 12.46 -15.02
CA ASP A 209 -33.26 12.82 -13.63
C ASP A 209 -32.58 11.87 -12.63
N TYR A 210 -31.83 12.45 -11.70
CA TYR A 210 -31.08 11.70 -10.68
C TYR A 210 -31.97 10.88 -9.74
N ASN A 211 -33.10 11.42 -9.30
CA ASN A 211 -33.98 10.75 -8.34
C ASN A 211 -34.67 9.56 -9.00
N VAL A 212 -35.12 9.74 -10.25
CA VAL A 212 -35.70 8.67 -11.07
C VAL A 212 -34.66 7.55 -11.28
N LEU A 213 -33.43 7.93 -11.65
CA LEU A 213 -32.34 6.97 -11.83
C LEU A 213 -31.98 6.22 -10.54
N SER A 214 -31.92 6.91 -9.39
CA SER A 214 -31.64 6.28 -8.10
C SER A 214 -32.75 5.27 -7.72
N SER A 215 -34.02 5.64 -7.92
CA SER A 215 -35.15 4.74 -7.68
C SER A 215 -35.10 3.50 -8.58
N LEU A 216 -34.90 3.69 -9.89
CA LEU A 216 -34.76 2.59 -10.85
C LEU A 216 -33.58 1.66 -10.52
N TYR A 217 -32.46 2.22 -10.05
CA TYR A 217 -31.30 1.45 -9.62
C TYR A 217 -31.60 0.62 -8.36
N LYS A 218 -32.27 1.20 -7.36
CA LYS A 218 -32.71 0.48 -6.15
C LYS A 218 -33.68 -0.66 -6.45
N LYS A 219 -34.54 -0.48 -7.46
CA LYS A 219 -35.44 -1.53 -7.99
C LYS A 219 -34.70 -2.58 -8.84
N GLY A 220 -33.43 -2.35 -9.20
CA GLY A 220 -32.62 -3.26 -10.01
C GLY A 220 -32.99 -3.27 -11.50
N LEU A 221 -33.67 -2.22 -11.97
CA LEU A 221 -34.20 -2.11 -13.34
C LEU A 221 -33.22 -1.43 -14.30
N VAL A 222 -32.23 -0.73 -13.78
CA VAL A 222 -31.12 -0.13 -14.55
C VAL A 222 -29.79 -0.50 -13.91
N TYR A 223 -28.73 -0.45 -14.71
CA TYR A 223 -27.37 -0.61 -14.23
C TYR A 223 -26.45 0.45 -14.84
N TYR A 224 -25.40 0.81 -14.09
CA TYR A 224 -24.44 1.82 -14.50
C TYR A 224 -23.16 1.19 -15.05
N ASP A 225 -22.66 1.77 -16.13
CA ASP A 225 -21.34 1.51 -16.67
C ASP A 225 -20.46 2.76 -16.62
N VAL A 226 -19.17 2.58 -16.35
CA VAL A 226 -18.20 3.65 -16.12
C VAL A 226 -17.23 3.65 -17.30
N PRO A 227 -17.51 4.45 -18.35
CA PRO A 227 -16.77 4.36 -19.61
C PRO A 227 -15.35 4.92 -19.45
N ILE A 228 -14.33 4.18 -19.87
CA ILE A 228 -12.92 4.63 -19.88
C ILE A 228 -12.39 4.61 -21.32
N TYR A 229 -11.81 5.72 -21.75
CA TYR A 229 -11.22 5.91 -23.08
C TYR A 229 -9.69 5.82 -23.02
N ASP A 230 -9.06 5.58 -24.16
CA ASP A 230 -7.64 5.34 -24.33
C ASP A 230 -6.77 6.51 -23.85
N ASP A 231 -7.24 7.74 -24.09
CA ASP A 231 -6.54 8.99 -23.77
C ASP A 231 -6.92 9.55 -22.39
N ASP A 232 -7.77 8.85 -21.63
CA ASP A 232 -8.15 9.30 -20.29
C ASP A 232 -6.91 9.27 -19.36
N HIS A 233 -6.82 10.28 -18.50
CA HIS A 233 -5.80 10.39 -17.46
C HIS A 233 -6.47 10.24 -16.10
N ILE A 234 -5.84 9.45 -15.24
CA ILE A 234 -6.45 8.96 -13.99
C ILE A 234 -5.64 9.44 -12.80
N ILE A 235 -6.33 9.95 -11.79
CA ILE A 235 -5.75 10.41 -10.52
C ILE A 235 -6.21 9.46 -9.41
N VAL A 236 -5.27 8.95 -8.62
CA VAL A 236 -5.57 8.19 -7.41
C VAL A 236 -5.93 9.15 -6.29
N SER A 237 -7.08 8.92 -5.65
CA SER A 237 -7.53 9.67 -4.48
C SER A 237 -6.91 9.08 -3.21
N THR A 238 -6.79 9.90 -2.16
CA THR A 238 -6.38 9.43 -0.84
C THR A 238 -7.43 8.49 -0.27
N LEU A 239 -6.98 7.32 0.18
CA LEU A 239 -7.83 6.20 0.62
C LEU A 239 -8.36 6.41 2.05
N GLY A 240 -9.43 7.18 2.17
CA GLY A 240 -10.19 7.29 3.43
C GLY A 240 -11.12 6.09 3.64
N GLY A 241 -11.01 5.44 4.81
CA GLY A 241 -11.91 4.32 5.18
C GLY A 241 -11.78 3.05 4.32
N PHE A 242 -10.65 2.87 3.64
CA PHE A 242 -10.43 1.69 2.79
C PHE A 242 -10.38 0.39 3.60
N VAL A 243 -11.00 -0.65 3.06
CA VAL A 243 -11.09 -1.96 3.71
C VAL A 243 -9.84 -2.79 3.40
N MET A 244 -9.00 -3.00 4.43
CA MET A 244 -7.74 -3.75 4.33
C MET A 244 -7.90 -5.13 5.01
N ASN A 245 -8.28 -6.11 4.22
CA ASN A 245 -8.24 -7.53 4.56
C ASN A 245 -6.88 -8.12 4.11
N ARG A 246 -6.33 -9.04 4.91
CA ARG A 246 -4.95 -9.58 4.69
C ARG A 246 -4.91 -10.78 3.75
N VAL A 247 -5.86 -10.88 2.81
CA VAL A 247 -6.00 -12.03 1.92
C VAL A 247 -5.61 -11.62 0.51
N LEU A 248 -4.66 -12.36 -0.07
CA LEU A 248 -4.33 -12.22 -1.48
C LEU A 248 -5.52 -12.69 -2.32
N GLY A 249 -6.05 -11.78 -3.13
CA GLY A 249 -7.21 -12.04 -3.98
C GLY A 249 -6.91 -12.88 -5.23
N ASP A 250 -7.91 -12.93 -6.11
CA ASP A 250 -7.88 -13.66 -7.36
C ASP A 250 -6.94 -13.01 -8.42
N ASN A 251 -6.93 -13.57 -9.64
CA ASN A 251 -6.12 -13.02 -10.73
C ASN A 251 -6.46 -11.56 -11.06
N PHE A 252 -7.71 -11.14 -10.86
CA PHE A 252 -8.16 -9.79 -11.14
C PHE A 252 -7.68 -8.82 -10.06
N GLU A 253 -7.73 -9.20 -8.78
CA GLU A 253 -7.17 -8.39 -7.69
C GLU A 253 -5.66 -8.17 -7.85
N ASN A 254 -4.92 -9.20 -8.26
CA ASN A 254 -3.51 -9.06 -8.59
C ASN A 254 -3.29 -8.09 -9.76
N LEU A 255 -4.16 -8.09 -10.77
CA LEU A 255 -4.14 -7.10 -11.84
C LEU A 255 -4.44 -5.68 -11.33
N LEU A 256 -5.42 -5.53 -10.43
CA LEU A 256 -5.76 -4.25 -9.81
C LEU A 256 -4.53 -3.67 -9.11
N TYR A 257 -3.82 -4.44 -8.26
CA TYR A 257 -2.61 -3.94 -7.59
C TYR A 257 -1.48 -3.54 -8.56
N LYS A 258 -1.27 -4.29 -9.66
CA LYS A 258 -0.29 -3.92 -10.71
C LYS A 258 -0.61 -2.56 -11.33
N ILE A 259 -1.88 -2.32 -11.63
CA ILE A 259 -2.36 -1.06 -12.20
C ILE A 259 -2.28 0.03 -11.13
N PHE A 260 -2.66 -0.27 -9.89
CA PHE A 260 -2.75 0.69 -8.80
C PHE A 260 -1.42 1.39 -8.52
N VAL A 261 -0.33 0.63 -8.41
CA VAL A 261 1.03 1.18 -8.21
C VAL A 261 1.55 1.94 -9.43
N SER A 262 1.00 1.64 -10.62
CA SER A 262 1.50 2.13 -11.90
C SER A 262 0.73 3.34 -12.45
N ILE A 263 -0.43 3.67 -11.88
CA ILE A 263 -1.20 4.85 -12.27
C ILE A 263 -0.35 6.11 -12.05
N ASP A 264 -0.41 6.99 -13.03
CA ASP A 264 0.23 8.30 -13.01
C ASP A 264 -0.68 9.29 -13.74
N GLU A 265 -0.82 10.49 -13.19
CA GLU A 265 -1.75 11.48 -13.73
C GLU A 265 -1.33 12.08 -15.07
N HIS A 266 -0.09 11.82 -15.51
CA HIS A 266 0.44 12.22 -16.82
C HIS A 266 0.56 11.05 -17.81
N THR A 267 0.16 9.84 -17.40
CA THR A 267 0.15 8.66 -18.27
C THR A 267 -1.29 8.34 -18.67
N SER A 268 -1.55 8.27 -19.97
CA SER A 268 -2.86 7.84 -20.47
C SER A 268 -3.09 6.34 -20.23
N VAL A 269 -4.35 5.91 -20.27
CA VAL A 269 -4.72 4.49 -20.11
C VAL A 269 -4.06 3.60 -21.18
N SER A 270 -3.92 4.08 -22.42
CA SER A 270 -3.26 3.35 -23.51
C SER A 270 -1.75 3.18 -23.30
N GLU A 271 -1.09 4.23 -22.82
CA GLU A 271 0.32 4.16 -22.45
C GLU A 271 0.55 3.24 -21.25
N LEU A 272 -0.35 3.28 -20.25
CA LEU A 272 -0.27 2.42 -19.07
C LEU A 272 -0.34 0.94 -19.47
N ALA A 273 -1.25 0.57 -20.37
CA ALA A 273 -1.36 -0.78 -20.90
C ALA A 273 -0.07 -1.24 -21.60
N THR A 274 0.55 -0.34 -22.37
CA THR A 274 1.82 -0.60 -23.08
C THR A 274 2.98 -0.83 -22.11
N VAL A 275 3.09 0.02 -21.07
CA VAL A 275 4.14 -0.11 -20.03
C VAL A 275 3.97 -1.40 -19.27
N LEU A 276 2.73 -1.81 -18.98
CA LEU A 276 2.46 -3.01 -18.20
C LEU A 276 2.50 -4.31 -19.02
N GLU A 277 2.46 -4.23 -20.35
CA GLU A 277 2.23 -5.38 -21.26
C GLU A 277 0.94 -6.13 -20.93
N ILE A 278 -0.13 -5.36 -20.69
CA ILE A 278 -1.46 -5.88 -20.38
C ILE A 278 -2.41 -5.43 -21.48
N ASP A 279 -3.37 -6.29 -21.80
CA ASP A 279 -4.43 -5.97 -22.74
C ASP A 279 -5.17 -4.68 -22.31
N LEU A 280 -5.38 -3.79 -23.29
CA LEU A 280 -5.95 -2.46 -23.06
C LEU A 280 -7.34 -2.53 -22.42
N GLU A 281 -8.16 -3.48 -22.84
CA GLU A 281 -9.51 -3.65 -22.30
C GLU A 281 -9.48 -4.07 -20.82
N SER A 282 -8.53 -4.93 -20.46
CA SER A 282 -8.30 -5.32 -19.07
C SER A 282 -7.89 -4.14 -18.19
N VAL A 283 -7.05 -3.22 -18.71
CA VAL A 283 -6.69 -1.98 -18.00
C VAL A 283 -7.89 -1.05 -17.86
N LYS A 284 -8.68 -0.87 -18.92
CA LYS A 284 -9.92 -0.07 -18.86
C LYS A 284 -10.90 -0.61 -17.83
N ASN A 285 -11.09 -1.92 -17.75
CA ASN A 285 -11.97 -2.57 -16.77
C ASN A 285 -11.51 -2.30 -15.34
N ALA A 286 -10.20 -2.39 -15.07
CA ALA A 286 -9.62 -2.08 -13.78
C ALA A 286 -9.77 -0.59 -13.40
N VAL A 287 -9.48 0.32 -14.33
CA VAL A 287 -9.64 1.77 -14.12
C VAL A 287 -11.11 2.14 -13.91
N SER A 288 -12.01 1.54 -14.70
CA SER A 288 -13.46 1.67 -14.56
C SER A 288 -13.92 1.28 -13.15
N LEU A 289 -13.39 0.18 -12.63
CA LEU A 289 -13.64 -0.24 -11.26
C LEU A 289 -13.10 0.75 -10.22
N PHE A 290 -11.86 1.23 -10.36
CA PHE A 290 -11.30 2.21 -9.43
C PHE A 290 -12.11 3.49 -9.37
N CYS A 291 -12.59 3.98 -10.52
CA CYS A 291 -13.51 5.11 -10.60
C CYS A 291 -14.85 4.82 -9.92
N ARG A 292 -15.38 3.61 -10.10
CA ARG A 292 -16.61 3.17 -9.43
C ARG A 292 -16.44 3.08 -7.91
N LEU A 293 -15.29 2.62 -7.42
CA LEU A 293 -14.96 2.48 -6.00
C LEU A 293 -14.52 3.80 -5.35
N LYS A 294 -14.46 4.91 -6.12
CA LYS A 294 -13.92 6.21 -5.67
C LYS A 294 -12.46 6.15 -5.19
N ILE A 295 -11.73 5.12 -5.61
CA ILE A 295 -10.28 5.00 -5.40
C ILE A 295 -9.53 5.91 -6.37
N ALA A 296 -10.07 6.08 -7.57
CA ALA A 296 -9.50 6.95 -8.59
C ALA A 296 -10.56 7.82 -9.26
N GLN A 297 -10.13 8.90 -9.91
CA GLN A 297 -10.99 9.82 -10.63
C GLN A 297 -10.35 10.18 -11.97
N LYS A 298 -11.19 10.51 -12.96
CA LYS A 298 -10.67 11.09 -14.21
C LYS A 298 -10.18 12.51 -13.93
N LYS A 299 -8.98 12.85 -14.41
CA LYS A 299 -8.40 14.19 -14.25
C LYS A 299 -9.26 15.28 -14.87
N ASN A 300 -9.68 15.04 -16.12
CA ASN A 300 -10.49 15.96 -16.90
C ASN A 300 -11.73 15.23 -17.45
N PRO A 301 -12.76 14.97 -16.62
CA PRO A 301 -13.99 14.41 -17.16
C PRO A 301 -14.59 15.42 -18.15
N LYS A 302 -15.00 14.95 -19.33
CA LYS A 302 -15.66 15.79 -20.33
C LYS A 302 -16.85 16.50 -19.65
N ILE A 303 -16.90 17.82 -19.73
CA ILE A 303 -18.00 18.62 -19.15
C ILE A 303 -19.27 18.26 -19.93
N VAL A 304 -20.25 17.70 -19.24
CA VAL A 304 -21.55 17.33 -19.82
C VAL A 304 -22.61 18.28 -19.30
N SER A 305 -23.55 18.68 -20.17
CA SER A 305 -24.76 19.37 -19.73
C SER A 305 -25.58 18.45 -18.82
N THR A 306 -25.65 18.79 -17.54
CA THR A 306 -26.35 17.97 -16.54
C THR A 306 -27.78 18.43 -16.33
N HIS A 307 -28.71 17.49 -16.14
CA HIS A 307 -30.07 17.76 -15.72
C HIS A 307 -30.10 18.52 -14.38
N LEU A 308 -31.11 19.38 -14.17
CA LEU A 308 -31.19 20.29 -13.02
C LEU A 308 -31.15 19.57 -11.65
N SER A 309 -31.62 18.32 -11.60
CA SER A 309 -31.58 17.46 -10.40
C SER A 309 -30.16 17.25 -9.87
N TRP A 310 -29.15 17.26 -10.74
CA TRP A 310 -27.75 17.03 -10.37
C TRP A 310 -27.09 18.21 -9.66
N SER A 311 -27.57 19.43 -9.90
CA SER A 311 -27.04 20.65 -9.26
C SER A 311 -27.34 20.72 -7.77
N ARG A 312 -28.44 20.08 -7.31
CA ARG A 312 -28.84 20.04 -5.90
C ARG A 312 -27.95 19.14 -5.03
N LEU A 313 -27.20 18.22 -5.65
CA LEU A 313 -26.27 17.32 -4.96
C LEU A 313 -24.97 18.00 -4.50
N LYS A 314 -24.62 19.18 -5.06
CA LYS A 314 -23.45 19.95 -4.58
C LYS A 314 -23.61 20.46 -3.14
N ASN A 315 -24.83 20.48 -2.61
CA ASN A 315 -25.17 20.93 -1.25
C ASN A 315 -25.49 19.77 -0.28
N VAL A 316 -25.34 18.52 -0.70
CA VAL A 316 -25.44 17.38 0.22
C VAL A 316 -24.05 17.20 0.85
N PRO A 317 -23.92 17.15 2.19
CA PRO A 317 -22.64 16.87 2.82
C PRO A 317 -22.10 15.57 2.22
N LYS A 318 -20.81 15.55 1.86
CA LYS A 318 -20.10 14.32 1.47
C LYS A 318 -20.55 13.24 2.46
N PRO A 319 -21.03 12.06 2.01
CA PRO A 319 -21.25 10.97 2.96
C PRO A 319 -19.90 10.71 3.61
N GLU A 320 -19.78 11.14 4.86
CA GLU A 320 -18.72 10.69 5.75
C GLU A 320 -18.87 9.17 5.77
N ILE A 321 -17.89 8.48 5.18
CA ILE A 321 -17.67 7.08 5.50
C ILE A 321 -17.50 7.07 7.01
N ILE A 322 -18.46 6.42 7.70
CA ILE A 322 -18.67 6.49 9.13
C ILE A 322 -17.33 6.30 9.85
N ASN A 323 -16.81 7.41 10.38
CA ASN A 323 -15.75 7.40 11.37
C ASN A 323 -16.38 7.00 12.70
N VAL A 324 -15.91 5.89 13.28
CA VAL A 324 -16.23 5.52 14.66
C VAL A 324 -15.45 6.46 15.58
N GLY A 325 -16.08 7.59 15.97
CA GLY A 325 -15.71 8.53 17.07
C GLY A 325 -14.39 9.31 16.90
N LEU A 326 -14.25 10.62 17.18
CA LEU A 326 -14.93 11.53 18.12
C LEU A 326 -14.89 12.97 17.57
N VAL A 327 -15.85 13.78 18.04
CA VAL A 327 -16.22 15.15 17.66
C VAL A 327 -15.10 16.20 17.76
N SER A 328 -14.92 17.03 16.72
CA SER A 328 -14.80 18.49 16.82
C SER A 328 -14.84 19.16 15.44
N ASP A 329 -15.72 20.15 15.32
CA ASP A 329 -16.02 20.95 14.13
C ASP A 329 -14.81 21.70 13.55
N ILE A 330 -14.59 21.63 12.23
CA ILE A 330 -14.07 22.76 11.44
C ILE A 330 -14.73 22.76 10.06
N SER A 331 -15.40 23.87 9.76
CA SER A 331 -16.09 24.17 8.52
C SER A 331 -15.15 24.78 7.47
N SER A 332 -15.42 24.42 6.21
CA SER A 332 -15.31 25.25 4.99
C SER A 332 -14.02 26.03 4.72
N LEU A 333 -13.20 25.55 3.77
CA LEU A 333 -12.39 26.42 2.91
C LEU A 333 -12.62 26.08 1.43
N THR A 334 -13.41 26.95 0.80
CA THR A 334 -13.64 27.06 -0.64
C THR A 334 -12.36 27.57 -1.30
N ILE A 335 -11.71 26.77 -2.14
CA ILE A 335 -10.58 27.23 -2.95
C ILE A 335 -11.16 28.07 -4.09
N LEU A 336 -11.04 29.39 -3.95
CA LEU A 336 -11.26 30.35 -5.03
C LEU A 336 -10.11 30.18 -6.03
N SER A 337 -10.44 29.84 -7.27
CA SER A 337 -9.52 29.84 -8.40
C SER A 337 -9.01 31.25 -8.68
N THR A 338 -7.74 31.52 -8.36
CA THR A 338 -7.00 32.69 -8.82
C THR A 338 -6.26 32.36 -10.11
N GLU A 339 -6.63 33.07 -11.18
CA GLU A 339 -5.95 33.09 -12.48
C GLU A 339 -4.50 33.56 -12.32
N ILE A 340 -3.54 32.84 -12.92
CA ILE A 340 -2.15 33.28 -13.10
C ILE A 340 -1.88 33.38 -14.61
N PRO A 341 -1.23 34.46 -15.11
CA PRO A 341 -1.13 34.73 -16.54
C PRO A 341 -0.19 33.76 -17.28
N GLU A 342 -0.60 33.36 -18.48
CA GLU A 342 0.20 32.61 -19.46
C GLU A 342 1.50 33.36 -19.83
N ILE A 343 2.65 32.72 -19.59
CA ILE A 343 3.90 33.06 -20.26
C ILE A 343 4.17 31.98 -21.30
N LEU A 344 4.10 32.39 -22.57
CA LEU A 344 4.50 31.60 -23.73
C LEU A 344 6.00 31.29 -23.65
N GLU A 345 6.37 30.02 -23.57
CA GLU A 345 7.66 29.54 -24.06
C GLU A 345 7.49 28.35 -25.01
N SER A 346 8.11 28.53 -26.17
CA SER A 346 8.07 27.71 -27.37
C SER A 346 8.78 26.37 -27.20
N SER A 347 8.18 25.33 -27.77
CA SER A 347 8.72 23.97 -27.94
C SER A 347 10.13 23.91 -28.56
N PRO A 348 10.93 22.88 -28.22
CA PRO A 348 10.94 21.68 -29.05
C PRO A 348 10.80 20.36 -28.27
N ASP A 349 10.26 19.34 -28.93
CA ASP A 349 10.11 17.93 -28.53
C ASP A 349 9.07 17.57 -27.45
N LYS A 350 7.82 17.47 -27.91
CA LYS A 350 6.69 16.84 -27.21
C LYS A 350 6.85 15.31 -27.13
N SER A 351 7.69 14.79 -26.24
CA SER A 351 7.58 13.38 -25.79
C SER A 351 8.27 13.02 -24.47
N ASN A 352 8.85 13.97 -23.72
CA ASN A 352 9.38 13.67 -22.39
C ASN A 352 8.59 14.43 -21.33
N ALA A 353 7.60 13.77 -20.73
CA ALA A 353 7.17 14.16 -19.39
C ALA A 353 8.41 14.24 -18.50
N GLU A 354 8.58 15.34 -17.76
CA GLU A 354 9.71 15.53 -16.86
C GLU A 354 9.82 14.36 -15.88
N LYS A 355 10.90 13.59 -15.98
CA LYS A 355 11.14 12.44 -15.10
C LYS A 355 11.36 12.90 -13.67
N ARG A 356 10.79 12.16 -12.73
CA ARG A 356 10.79 12.48 -11.29
C ARG A 356 11.90 11.73 -10.55
N MET A 357 12.15 12.13 -9.31
CA MET A 357 12.88 11.29 -8.36
C MET A 357 11.90 10.34 -7.67
N ALA A 358 12.32 9.11 -7.39
CA ALA A 358 11.55 8.19 -6.54
C ALA A 358 12.28 7.97 -5.22
N PHE A 359 11.60 8.20 -4.10
CA PHE A 359 12.05 7.79 -2.79
C PHE A 359 11.36 6.50 -2.38
N LEU A 360 12.17 5.47 -2.16
CA LEU A 360 11.76 4.10 -1.95
C LEU A 360 11.80 3.77 -0.47
N PHE A 361 10.67 3.34 0.07
CA PHE A 361 10.51 3.01 1.49
C PHE A 361 9.92 1.61 1.62
N ASP A 362 9.91 1.06 2.84
CA ASP A 362 9.33 -0.24 3.13
C ASP A 362 8.05 -0.16 3.98
N SER A 363 7.38 -1.29 4.16
CA SER A 363 6.16 -1.40 4.94
C SER A 363 6.27 -0.95 6.40
N THR A 364 7.48 -0.88 6.98
CA THR A 364 7.67 -0.41 8.36
C THR A 364 7.35 1.07 8.50
N LEU A 365 7.72 1.89 7.51
CA LEU A 365 7.39 3.31 7.49
C LEU A 365 5.87 3.53 7.51
N THR A 366 5.14 2.80 6.67
CA THR A 366 3.67 2.89 6.64
C THR A 366 3.05 2.44 7.95
N ALA A 367 3.60 1.41 8.60
CA ALA A 367 3.11 0.95 9.90
C ALA A 367 3.28 2.03 10.98
N PHE A 368 4.41 2.74 10.98
CA PHE A 368 4.63 3.87 11.90
C PHE A 368 3.62 5.00 11.67
N LEU A 369 3.31 5.32 10.41
CA LEU A 369 2.36 6.39 10.08
C LEU A 369 0.89 6.00 10.36
N MET A 370 0.56 4.71 10.39
CA MET A 370 -0.79 4.22 10.74
C MET A 370 -1.08 4.19 12.24
N MET A 371 -0.11 4.51 13.09
CA MET A 371 -0.31 4.52 14.54
C MET A 371 -1.29 5.64 14.91
N GLY A 372 -2.35 5.28 15.65
CA GLY A 372 -3.47 6.17 15.98
C GLY A 372 -3.10 7.40 16.81
N ASN A 373 -1.87 7.47 17.33
CA ASN A 373 -1.40 8.55 18.20
C ASN A 373 -0.79 9.74 17.43
N LEU A 374 -0.56 9.65 16.12
CA LEU A 374 0.04 10.73 15.33
C LEU A 374 -0.99 11.77 14.89
N SER A 375 -1.88 11.40 13.98
CA SER A 375 -3.00 12.22 13.50
C SER A 375 -4.04 11.35 12.79
N PRO A 376 -5.35 11.56 13.01
CA PRO A 376 -6.41 10.80 12.33
C PRO A 376 -6.37 10.94 10.80
N SER A 377 -6.06 12.13 10.28
CA SER A 377 -5.99 12.42 8.84
C SER A 377 -4.75 11.83 8.16
N LEU A 378 -3.66 11.63 8.91
CA LEU A 378 -2.45 10.97 8.40
C LEU A 378 -2.69 9.49 8.08
N LYS A 379 -3.65 8.86 8.77
CA LYS A 379 -4.02 7.46 8.57
C LYS A 379 -4.42 7.19 7.13
N ASP A 380 -5.19 8.06 6.50
CA ASP A 380 -5.67 7.87 5.12
C ASP A 380 -4.50 7.90 4.12
N HIS A 381 -3.51 8.76 4.36
CA HIS A 381 -2.29 8.81 3.57
C HIS A 381 -1.40 7.59 3.81
N ALA A 382 -1.29 7.13 5.05
CA ALA A 382 -0.55 5.91 5.40
C ALA A 382 -1.18 4.66 4.75
N VAL A 383 -2.51 4.56 4.76
CA VAL A 383 -3.26 3.50 4.06
C VAL A 383 -3.04 3.60 2.54
N THR A 384 -3.04 4.80 1.98
CA THR A 384 -2.73 5.01 0.56
C THR A 384 -1.31 4.53 0.21
N LEU A 385 -0.30 4.95 0.98
CA LEU A 385 1.09 4.51 0.82
C LEU A 385 1.25 2.99 0.95
N PHE A 386 0.43 2.34 1.78
CA PHE A 386 0.45 0.89 1.93
C PHE A 386 -0.26 0.19 0.77
N GLU A 387 -1.52 0.50 0.49
CA GLU A 387 -2.34 -0.21 -0.49
C GLU A 387 -2.00 0.15 -1.93
N ALA A 388 -1.97 1.45 -2.27
CA ALA A 388 -1.58 1.90 -3.60
C ALA A 388 -0.08 1.69 -3.84
N GLY A 389 0.72 1.73 -2.76
CA GLY A 389 2.16 1.57 -2.85
C GLY A 389 2.89 2.76 -3.45
N LYS A 390 2.19 3.85 -3.79
CA LYS A 390 2.74 5.06 -4.39
C LYS A 390 1.99 6.29 -3.90
N LEU A 391 2.73 7.39 -3.66
CA LEU A 391 2.18 8.73 -3.46
C LEU A 391 2.91 9.69 -4.40
N THR A 392 2.17 10.36 -5.28
CA THR A 392 2.75 11.23 -6.32
C THR A 392 3.10 12.62 -5.78
N ASP A 393 3.99 13.34 -6.47
CA ASP A 393 4.37 14.72 -6.13
C ASP A 393 3.18 15.66 -5.88
N GLU A 394 2.11 15.52 -6.67
CA GLU A 394 0.91 16.34 -6.55
C GLU A 394 0.19 16.15 -5.21
N SER A 395 0.22 14.92 -4.67
CA SER A 395 -0.39 14.59 -3.38
C SER A 395 0.54 14.87 -2.19
N LEU A 396 1.84 15.14 -2.44
CA LEU A 396 2.81 15.36 -1.38
C LEU A 396 2.57 16.65 -0.59
N ASN A 397 1.98 17.68 -1.19
CA ASN A 397 1.68 18.93 -0.47
C ASN A 397 0.69 18.66 0.67
N VAL A 398 -0.42 17.97 0.36
CA VAL A 398 -1.44 17.59 1.36
C VAL A 398 -0.81 16.69 2.43
N PHE A 399 0.02 15.74 2.03
CA PHE A 399 0.73 14.86 2.98
C PHE A 399 1.69 15.62 3.89
N LEU A 400 2.42 16.61 3.36
CA LEU A 400 3.32 17.46 4.14
C LEU A 400 2.55 18.33 5.13
N ASP A 401 1.41 18.88 4.73
CA ASP A 401 0.54 19.66 5.63
C ASP A 401 0.06 18.81 6.82
N GLU A 402 -0.30 17.54 6.58
CA GLU A 402 -0.65 16.61 7.66
C GLU A 402 0.54 16.28 8.57
N LEU A 403 1.74 16.13 8.02
CA LEU A 403 2.96 15.94 8.82
C LEU A 403 3.38 17.21 9.57
N ASP A 404 3.09 18.39 9.04
CA ASP A 404 3.29 19.68 9.71
C ASP A 404 2.42 19.77 10.97
N LYS A 405 1.15 19.35 10.91
CA LYS A 405 0.28 19.28 12.10
C LYS A 405 0.83 18.35 13.18
N VAL A 406 1.42 17.21 12.79
CA VAL A 406 2.08 16.29 13.76
C VAL A 406 3.28 16.97 14.41
N ALA A 407 4.06 17.73 13.64
CA ALA A 407 5.21 18.49 14.17
C ALA A 407 4.77 19.60 15.13
N ASP A 408 3.71 20.34 14.81
CA ASP A 408 3.18 21.39 15.66
C ASP A 408 2.63 20.81 16.97
N GLY A 409 1.90 19.70 16.91
CA GLY A 409 1.40 18.99 18.09
C GLY A 409 2.53 18.49 18.99
N TYR A 410 3.60 17.97 18.39
CA TYR A 410 4.80 17.49 19.12
C TYR A 410 5.53 18.64 19.83
N ASN A 411 5.70 19.78 19.15
CA ASN A 411 6.36 20.96 19.70
C ASN A 411 5.53 21.68 20.77
N ALA A 412 4.20 21.67 20.65
CA ALA A 412 3.29 22.30 21.60
C ALA A 412 3.05 21.46 22.87
N GLY A 413 3.61 20.24 22.97
CA GLY A 413 3.33 19.32 24.08
C GLY A 413 1.86 18.86 24.15
N SER A 414 1.08 19.10 23.09
CA SER A 414 -0.36 18.82 23.02
C SER A 414 -0.67 17.42 22.50
N CYS A 415 0.34 16.64 22.12
CA CYS A 415 0.19 15.20 21.94
C CYS A 415 -0.15 14.59 23.29
N VAL A 416 -1.43 14.25 23.50
CA VAL A 416 -1.99 13.71 24.73
C VAL A 416 -1.31 12.38 25.08
N PHE A 417 -0.20 12.45 25.80
CA PHE A 417 0.12 11.44 26.80
C PHE A 417 -0.56 11.90 28.08
N GLY A 418 -1.53 11.09 28.55
CA GLY A 418 -2.18 11.34 29.82
C GLY A 418 -1.16 11.51 30.94
N SER A 419 -1.41 12.52 31.78
CA SER A 419 -0.79 12.82 33.07
C SER A 419 0.73 13.05 33.10
N GLU A 420 1.07 14.26 33.55
CA GLU A 420 2.26 14.62 34.34
C GLU A 420 3.59 14.06 33.84
N THR A 421 4.38 14.93 33.19
CA THR A 421 5.82 14.76 32.94
C THR A 421 6.48 13.76 33.90
N PRO A 422 6.75 12.52 33.47
CA PRO A 422 7.65 11.63 34.17
C PRO A 422 8.99 11.66 33.44
N SER A 423 10.04 11.85 34.22
CA SER A 423 11.43 11.79 33.80
C SER A 423 11.69 10.66 32.79
N ALA A 424 12.45 10.99 31.74
CA ALA A 424 13.01 10.08 30.76
C ALA A 424 13.44 8.74 31.39
N GLY A 425 12.60 7.71 31.25
CA GLY A 425 12.72 6.49 32.03
C GLY A 425 11.90 5.34 31.46
N GLU A 426 12.46 4.70 30.44
CA GLU A 426 12.33 3.25 30.17
C GLU A 426 10.99 2.67 29.70
N SER A 427 9.88 3.41 29.61
CA SER A 427 8.64 2.93 28.95
C SER A 427 8.08 3.82 27.81
N GLU A 428 8.66 5.00 27.55
CA GLU A 428 8.21 5.96 26.52
C GLU A 428 8.82 5.78 25.11
N GLY A 429 9.64 4.74 24.91
CA GLY A 429 10.54 4.66 23.74
C GLY A 429 9.88 4.39 22.39
N GLU A 430 8.84 3.55 22.34
CA GLU A 430 8.24 3.11 21.06
C GLU A 430 7.37 4.19 20.42
N ALA A 431 6.54 4.87 21.21
CA ALA A 431 5.69 5.92 20.70
C ALA A 431 6.51 7.11 20.18
N ARG A 432 7.57 7.49 20.90
CA ARG A 432 8.52 8.52 20.49
C ARG A 432 9.19 8.19 19.15
N ARG A 433 9.57 6.93 18.91
CA ARG A 433 10.14 6.50 17.62
C ARG A 433 9.20 6.79 16.45
N TYR A 434 7.88 6.58 16.61
CA TYR A 434 6.92 6.87 15.54
C TYR A 434 6.90 8.35 15.15
N PHE A 435 6.94 9.26 16.14
CA PHE A 435 7.07 10.69 15.90
C PHE A 435 8.39 11.05 15.23
N GLU A 436 9.52 10.51 15.72
CA GLU A 436 10.84 10.75 15.13
C GLU A 436 10.89 10.31 13.65
N HIS A 437 10.29 9.16 13.32
CA HIS A 437 10.17 8.69 11.93
C HIS A 437 9.31 9.63 11.06
N ALA A 438 8.17 10.09 11.57
CA ALA A 438 7.30 11.03 10.85
C ALA A 438 7.99 12.38 10.60
N LEU A 439 8.68 12.93 11.61
CA LEU A 439 9.44 14.18 11.51
C LEU A 439 10.65 14.07 10.57
N THR A 440 11.34 12.93 10.61
CA THR A 440 12.46 12.64 9.71
C THR A 440 11.98 12.51 8.27
N LEU A 441 10.86 11.82 8.04
CA LEU A 441 10.24 11.71 6.71
C LEU A 441 9.86 13.09 6.18
N ARG A 442 9.18 13.91 6.98
CA ARG A 442 8.84 15.30 6.64
C ARG A 442 10.06 16.10 6.21
N SER A 443 11.12 16.07 7.01
CA SER A 443 12.37 16.81 6.74
C SER A 443 13.06 16.30 5.48
N THR A 444 13.04 14.99 5.26
CA THR A 444 13.61 14.33 4.07
C THR A 444 12.86 14.76 2.81
N VAL A 445 11.53 14.69 2.82
CA VAL A 445 10.68 15.09 1.68
C VAL A 445 10.86 16.57 1.35
N LYS A 446 10.86 17.46 2.36
CA LYS A 446 11.12 18.90 2.15
C LYS A 446 12.51 19.16 1.58
N SER A 447 13.54 18.45 2.07
CA SER A 447 14.91 18.60 1.57
C SER A 447 15.06 18.13 0.12
N LEU A 448 14.43 17.01 -0.25
CA LEU A 448 14.51 16.46 -1.60
C LEU A 448 13.79 17.33 -2.63
N ARG A 449 12.66 17.95 -2.29
CA ARG A 449 11.90 18.79 -3.23
C ARG A 449 12.54 20.15 -3.52
N SER A 450 13.58 20.55 -2.78
CA SER A 450 14.17 21.90 -2.76
C SER A 450 13.14 22.99 -2.40
N GLU A 451 13.59 24.14 -1.91
CA GLU A 451 12.67 25.25 -1.55
C GLU A 451 11.86 25.79 -2.74
N ASN A 452 12.27 25.50 -3.98
CA ASN A 452 11.64 25.99 -5.21
C ASN A 452 10.75 24.95 -5.93
N HIS A 453 10.52 23.76 -5.36
CA HIS A 453 9.73 22.68 -5.98
C HIS A 453 10.19 22.25 -7.40
N ILE A 454 11.44 22.55 -7.77
CA ILE A 454 11.99 22.22 -9.09
C ILE A 454 12.10 20.70 -9.26
N ASN A 455 12.36 19.98 -8.16
CA ASN A 455 12.49 18.53 -8.17
C ASN A 455 11.17 17.86 -7.79
N LYS A 456 10.51 17.24 -8.77
CA LYS A 456 9.35 16.38 -8.54
C LYS A 456 9.76 15.09 -7.83
N LEU A 457 9.03 14.72 -6.79
CA LEU A 457 9.30 13.54 -5.97
C LEU A 457 8.07 12.64 -5.88
N ASP A 458 8.24 11.34 -6.08
CA ASP A 458 7.23 10.35 -5.71
C ASP A 458 7.77 9.47 -4.56
N LEU A 459 6.87 9.09 -3.64
CA LEU A 459 7.17 8.07 -2.63
C LEU A 459 6.65 6.72 -3.12
N ILE A 460 7.48 5.68 -3.12
CA ILE A 460 7.10 4.35 -3.58
C ILE A 460 7.44 3.30 -2.52
N ARG A 461 6.46 2.48 -2.18
CA ARG A 461 6.63 1.32 -1.31
C ARG A 461 7.33 0.22 -2.10
N TRP A 462 8.52 -0.16 -1.70
CA TRP A 462 9.36 -1.12 -2.39
C TRP A 462 8.65 -2.47 -2.60
N GLU A 463 7.92 -2.96 -1.60
CA GLU A 463 7.21 -4.24 -1.69
C GLU A 463 6.04 -4.23 -2.68
N SER A 464 5.45 -3.06 -2.97
CA SER A 464 4.34 -2.95 -3.93
C SER A 464 4.78 -3.23 -5.37
N LEU A 465 6.06 -2.98 -5.69
CA LEU A 465 6.66 -3.27 -6.99
C LEU A 465 6.76 -4.78 -7.27
N LYS A 466 6.65 -5.64 -6.24
CA LYS A 466 6.60 -7.11 -6.40
C LYS A 466 5.38 -7.58 -7.19
N SER A 467 4.31 -6.77 -7.22
CA SER A 467 3.16 -7.07 -8.06
C SER A 467 3.54 -7.11 -9.54
N LEU A 468 4.56 -6.35 -9.95
CA LEU A 468 5.05 -6.28 -11.32
C LEU A 468 6.09 -7.38 -11.62
N SER A 469 6.13 -7.85 -12.87
CA SER A 469 7.26 -8.68 -13.33
C SER A 469 8.55 -7.84 -13.36
N ALA A 470 9.71 -8.50 -13.31
CA ALA A 470 11.00 -7.81 -13.31
C ALA A 470 11.17 -6.85 -14.51
N ASP A 471 10.80 -7.30 -15.72
CA ASP A 471 10.90 -6.49 -16.94
C ASP A 471 9.92 -5.32 -16.94
N THR A 472 8.67 -5.53 -16.49
CA THR A 472 7.67 -4.47 -16.37
C THR A 472 8.08 -3.45 -15.32
N CYS A 473 8.64 -3.87 -14.18
CA CYS A 473 9.16 -2.99 -13.15
C CYS A 473 10.28 -2.09 -13.68
N VAL A 474 11.26 -2.67 -14.40
CA VAL A 474 12.35 -1.91 -15.02
C VAL A 474 11.85 -0.89 -16.04
N ARG A 475 10.85 -1.26 -16.86
CA ARG A 475 10.24 -0.34 -17.84
C ARG A 475 9.48 0.80 -17.17
N PHE A 476 8.66 0.46 -16.17
CA PHE A 476 7.94 1.44 -15.34
C PHE A 476 8.90 2.44 -14.70
N LEU A 477 9.95 1.96 -14.03
CA LEU A 477 10.92 2.83 -13.36
C LEU A 477 11.68 3.72 -14.35
N LYS A 478 12.11 3.18 -15.50
CA LYS A 478 12.82 3.94 -16.54
C LYS A 478 11.97 4.99 -17.23
N LYS A 479 10.66 4.74 -17.38
CA LYS A 479 9.73 5.70 -17.98
C LYS A 479 9.57 6.91 -17.06
N ASN A 480 9.27 6.66 -15.80
CA ASN A 480 8.78 7.70 -14.89
C ASN A 480 9.89 8.40 -14.09
N TYR A 481 11.01 7.73 -13.84
CA TYR A 481 12.03 8.21 -12.91
C TYR A 481 13.41 8.41 -13.56
N ASN A 482 14.16 9.38 -13.05
CA ASN A 482 15.56 9.63 -13.40
C ASN A 482 16.55 9.24 -12.29
N LEU A 483 16.09 9.17 -11.05
CA LEU A 483 16.88 8.89 -9.85
C LEU A 483 16.05 8.11 -8.85
N LEU A 484 16.65 7.06 -8.27
CA LEU A 484 16.07 6.29 -7.18
C LEU A 484 16.83 6.60 -5.89
N LEU A 485 16.11 6.83 -4.78
CA LEU A 485 16.68 7.00 -3.45
C LEU A 485 16.04 5.97 -2.51
N SER A 486 16.81 5.07 -1.92
CA SER A 486 16.29 4.11 -0.94
C SER A 486 16.43 4.63 0.49
N MET A 487 15.39 4.42 1.29
CA MET A 487 15.46 4.50 2.75
C MET A 487 16.51 3.50 3.28
N ALA A 488 17.13 3.80 4.42
CA ALA A 488 18.01 2.88 5.12
C ALA A 488 17.73 2.94 6.63
N PRO A 489 17.56 1.79 7.31
CA PRO A 489 17.55 0.44 6.75
C PRO A 489 16.25 0.13 5.97
N LEU A 490 16.37 -0.75 4.97
CA LEU A 490 15.24 -1.46 4.36
C LEU A 490 15.05 -2.81 5.05
N ASN A 491 13.80 -3.24 5.17
CA ASN A 491 13.43 -4.55 5.67
C ASN A 491 14.11 -5.68 4.85
N LYS A 492 14.60 -6.71 5.55
CA LYS A 492 15.36 -7.84 4.99
C LYS A 492 14.55 -8.70 4.03
N GLU A 493 13.22 -8.62 4.11
CA GLU A 493 12.29 -9.36 3.25
C GLU A 493 11.97 -8.65 1.93
N THR A 494 12.53 -7.44 1.71
CA THR A 494 12.32 -6.71 0.46
C THR A 494 12.97 -7.46 -0.71
N PRO A 495 12.29 -7.63 -1.86
CA PRO A 495 12.85 -8.36 -2.99
C PRO A 495 14.00 -7.59 -3.65
N LEU A 496 14.96 -8.31 -4.25
CA LEU A 496 15.98 -7.68 -5.09
C LEU A 496 15.33 -7.00 -6.30
N LEU A 497 15.62 -5.73 -6.50
CA LEU A 497 15.30 -5.06 -7.75
C LEU A 497 16.30 -5.52 -8.82
N SER A 498 15.79 -6.02 -9.95
CA SER A 498 16.62 -6.22 -11.13
C SER A 498 17.12 -4.85 -11.57
N SER A 499 18.42 -4.58 -11.34
CA SER A 499 19.02 -3.25 -11.44
C SER A 499 18.61 -2.56 -12.75
N PRO A 500 17.75 -1.52 -12.69
CA PRO A 500 17.61 -0.64 -13.83
C PRO A 500 18.95 0.08 -14.02
N LYS A 501 19.35 0.36 -15.26
CA LYS A 501 20.44 1.32 -15.57
C LYS A 501 20.03 2.75 -15.17
N LEU A 502 19.51 2.93 -13.97
CA LEU A 502 19.11 4.20 -13.37
C LEU A 502 20.09 4.49 -12.23
N PRO A 503 20.51 5.75 -12.05
CA PRO A 503 21.18 6.19 -10.83
C PRO A 503 20.36 5.80 -9.60
N HIS A 504 20.99 5.11 -8.65
CA HIS A 504 20.38 4.67 -7.40
C HIS A 504 21.26 5.04 -6.23
N ILE A 505 20.72 5.85 -5.32
CA ILE A 505 21.33 6.28 -4.07
C ILE A 505 20.73 5.48 -2.90
N GLY A 506 21.59 4.99 -2.01
CA GLY A 506 21.18 4.17 -0.86
C GLY A 506 21.30 2.66 -1.12
N PRO A 507 20.85 1.81 -0.18
CA PRO A 507 20.97 0.36 -0.32
C PRO A 507 20.04 -0.12 -1.45
N SER A 508 20.64 -0.66 -2.51
CA SER A 508 19.92 -1.26 -3.63
C SER A 508 19.43 -2.69 -3.36
N ILE A 509 19.99 -3.31 -2.32
CA ILE A 509 19.69 -4.67 -1.89
C ILE A 509 19.50 -4.71 -0.36
N PRO A 510 18.53 -5.48 0.16
CA PRO A 510 18.27 -5.61 1.60
C PRO A 510 19.45 -6.19 2.38
N GLU A 511 20.29 -7.01 1.72
CA GLU A 511 21.40 -7.71 2.35
C GLU A 511 22.44 -6.75 2.94
N VAL A 512 22.47 -5.48 2.51
CA VAL A 512 23.27 -4.41 3.12
C VAL A 512 22.93 -4.24 4.61
N ASN A 513 21.69 -4.49 5.01
CA ASN A 513 21.24 -4.40 6.41
C ASN A 513 21.40 -5.75 7.16
N SER A 514 22.01 -6.75 6.54
CA SER A 514 22.22 -8.06 7.16
C SER A 514 23.41 -8.04 8.13
N VAL A 515 23.36 -8.95 9.11
CA VAL A 515 24.50 -9.18 10.01
C VAL A 515 25.75 -9.63 9.23
N TRP A 516 25.55 -10.34 8.13
CA TRP A 516 26.65 -10.80 7.27
C TRP A 516 27.37 -9.65 6.58
N PHE A 517 26.64 -8.66 6.07
CA PHE A 517 27.26 -7.47 5.48
C PHE A 517 28.06 -6.68 6.52
N LYS A 518 27.52 -6.53 7.74
CA LYS A 518 28.25 -5.93 8.86
C LYS A 518 29.57 -6.69 9.16
N LEU A 519 29.54 -8.02 9.25
CA LEU A 519 30.75 -8.82 9.46
C LEU A 519 31.73 -8.76 8.28
N TYR A 520 31.22 -8.70 7.05
CA TYR A 520 32.01 -8.51 5.84
C TYR A 520 32.78 -7.17 5.88
N LEU A 521 32.11 -6.09 6.29
CA LEU A 521 32.77 -4.79 6.46
C LEU A 521 33.89 -4.87 7.49
N TYR A 522 33.65 -5.48 8.66
CA TYR A 522 34.69 -5.64 9.69
C TYR A 522 35.89 -6.45 9.20
N HIS A 523 35.64 -7.51 8.42
CA HIS A 523 36.69 -8.32 7.82
C HIS A 523 37.51 -7.50 6.80
N LYS A 524 36.85 -6.71 5.95
CA LYS A 524 37.53 -5.90 4.91
C LYS A 524 38.28 -4.70 5.47
N THR A 525 37.74 -4.02 6.47
CA THR A 525 38.42 -2.89 7.13
C THR A 525 39.43 -3.35 8.16
N CYS A 526 39.40 -4.63 8.56
CA CYS A 526 40.08 -5.17 9.74
C CYS A 526 39.75 -4.37 11.01
N TYR A 527 38.58 -3.72 11.03
CA TYR A 527 38.16 -2.80 12.08
C TYR A 527 36.69 -2.99 12.39
N GLY A 528 36.40 -3.42 13.61
CA GLY A 528 35.04 -3.61 14.11
C GLY A 528 35.02 -3.85 15.62
N PRO A 529 33.87 -3.68 16.29
CA PRO A 529 33.74 -3.97 17.70
C PRO A 529 33.98 -5.46 17.99
N PRO A 530 34.56 -5.80 19.16
CA PRO A 530 34.60 -7.18 19.62
C PRO A 530 33.23 -7.84 19.52
N SER A 531 33.13 -8.90 18.72
CA SER A 531 31.86 -9.51 18.32
C SER A 531 31.90 -11.02 18.57
N LEU A 532 30.79 -11.58 19.07
CA LEU A 532 30.60 -13.01 19.30
C LEU A 532 29.28 -13.44 18.66
N LEU A 533 29.35 -14.33 17.67
CA LEU A 533 28.19 -14.92 17.03
C LEU A 533 27.92 -16.30 17.62
N LEU A 534 26.71 -16.52 18.12
CA LEU A 534 26.28 -17.78 18.73
C LEU A 534 25.14 -18.39 17.92
N VAL A 535 25.25 -19.70 17.66
CA VAL A 535 24.21 -20.47 17.00
C VAL A 535 23.08 -20.82 17.98
N ARG A 536 21.87 -20.98 17.44
CA ARG A 536 20.70 -21.40 18.22
C ARG A 536 20.98 -22.71 18.97
N GLY A 537 20.57 -22.78 20.23
CA GLY A 537 20.73 -23.94 21.11
C GLY A 537 21.99 -23.93 21.98
N VAL A 538 22.89 -22.96 21.81
CA VAL A 538 24.05 -22.78 22.69
C VAL A 538 23.62 -22.23 24.04
N ARG A 539 24.21 -22.72 25.13
CA ARG A 539 24.03 -22.19 26.49
C ARG A 539 25.33 -21.59 27.00
N LEU A 540 25.28 -20.33 27.42
CA LEU A 540 26.37 -19.64 28.11
C LEU A 540 26.27 -19.88 29.61
N TRP A 541 27.35 -20.37 30.21
CA TRP A 541 27.46 -20.56 31.65
C TRP A 541 28.09 -19.37 32.37
N ASN A 542 28.85 -18.55 31.65
CA ASN A 542 29.57 -17.39 32.16
C ASN A 542 29.60 -16.29 31.10
N VAL A 543 29.62 -15.02 31.53
CA VAL A 543 29.82 -13.88 30.62
C VAL A 543 31.18 -14.02 29.92
N PRO A 544 31.23 -14.02 28.58
CA PRO A 544 32.49 -14.14 27.85
C PRO A 544 33.50 -13.06 28.28
N LYS A 545 34.77 -13.45 28.45
CA LYS A 545 35.84 -12.53 28.91
C LYS A 545 35.93 -11.24 28.09
N ILE A 546 35.62 -11.35 26.80
CA ILE A 546 35.62 -10.27 25.81
C ILE A 546 34.65 -9.13 26.18
N PHE A 547 33.60 -9.40 26.96
CA PHE A 547 32.56 -8.45 27.32
C PHE A 547 32.59 -8.00 28.79
N LYS A 548 33.49 -8.55 29.62
CA LYS A 548 33.52 -8.26 31.07
C LYS A 548 33.77 -6.79 31.41
N HIS A 549 34.42 -6.06 30.51
CA HIS A 549 34.74 -4.64 30.67
C HIS A 549 33.66 -3.71 30.08
N CYS A 550 32.55 -4.26 29.58
CA CYS A 550 31.46 -3.48 29.00
C CYS A 550 30.35 -3.30 30.05
N SER A 551 29.80 -2.09 30.19
CA SER A 551 28.62 -1.84 31.02
C SER A 551 27.33 -2.33 30.34
N LYS A 552 27.25 -2.13 29.02
CA LYS A 552 26.18 -2.61 28.14
C LYS A 552 26.80 -3.29 26.92
N VAL A 553 26.07 -4.24 26.35
CA VAL A 553 26.42 -4.87 25.07
C VAL A 553 25.27 -4.75 24.10
N MET A 554 25.59 -4.61 22.81
CA MET A 554 24.58 -4.59 21.75
C MET A 554 24.30 -6.02 21.32
N VAL A 555 23.03 -6.39 21.33
CA VAL A 555 22.57 -7.72 20.98
C VAL A 555 21.69 -7.62 19.75
N THR A 556 22.01 -8.40 18.72
CA THR A 556 21.26 -8.45 17.46
C THR A 556 20.77 -9.87 17.23
N THR A 557 19.45 -10.04 17.24
CA THR A 557 18.77 -11.26 16.83
C THR A 557 18.46 -11.21 15.34
N TRP A 558 18.28 -12.38 14.72
CA TRP A 558 17.94 -12.43 13.30
C TRP A 558 16.48 -11.98 13.11
N GLY A 559 16.29 -10.95 12.29
CA GLY A 559 14.96 -10.41 11.96
C GLY A 559 14.51 -9.22 12.82
N HIS A 560 15.23 -8.87 13.89
CA HIS A 560 14.90 -7.70 14.71
C HIS A 560 16.03 -6.68 14.73
N ASP A 561 15.68 -5.47 15.16
CA ASP A 561 16.63 -4.39 15.38
C ASP A 561 17.59 -4.69 16.55
N PRO A 562 18.81 -4.13 16.54
CA PRO A 562 19.74 -4.28 17.64
C PRO A 562 19.22 -3.57 18.90
N HIS A 563 19.36 -4.22 20.05
CA HIS A 563 19.00 -3.66 21.35
C HIS A 563 20.18 -3.72 22.32
N PHE A 564 20.25 -2.77 23.26
CA PHE A 564 21.31 -2.70 24.26
C PHE A 564 20.88 -3.40 25.54
N ILE A 565 21.72 -4.33 26.02
CA ILE A 565 21.47 -5.11 27.22
C ILE A 565 22.56 -4.80 28.26
N PRO A 566 22.19 -4.44 29.51
CA PRO A 566 23.13 -4.36 30.62
C PRO A 566 23.87 -5.68 30.84
N ILE A 567 25.17 -5.61 31.13
CA ILE A 567 26.00 -6.81 31.29
C ILE A 567 25.49 -7.74 32.40
N GLU A 568 24.85 -7.17 33.42
CA GLU A 568 24.23 -7.85 34.56
C GLU A 568 23.13 -8.83 34.13
N ASN A 569 22.34 -8.46 33.13
CA ASN A 569 21.20 -9.24 32.64
C ASN A 569 21.56 -10.10 31.41
N LEU A 570 22.80 -10.00 30.92
CA LEU A 570 23.20 -10.59 29.64
C LEU A 570 22.99 -12.10 29.59
N LEU A 571 23.42 -12.83 30.63
CA LEU A 571 23.37 -14.30 30.62
C LEU A 571 21.94 -14.84 30.55
N THR A 572 21.03 -14.24 31.31
CA THR A 572 19.64 -14.67 31.37
C THR A 572 18.96 -14.43 30.03
N ILE A 573 19.04 -13.19 29.51
CA ILE A 573 18.36 -12.80 28.28
C ILE A 573 18.93 -13.58 27.08
N ILE A 574 20.26 -13.69 26.95
CA ILE A 574 20.88 -14.40 25.83
C ILE A 574 20.53 -15.89 25.84
N ASN A 575 20.57 -16.55 27.01
CA ASN A 575 20.23 -17.97 27.09
C ASN A 575 18.77 -18.25 26.75
N ASP A 576 17.87 -17.31 27.04
CA ASP A 576 16.47 -17.41 26.61
C ASP A 576 16.33 -17.17 25.11
N THR A 577 16.94 -16.11 24.57
CA THR A 577 16.91 -15.81 23.13
C THR A 577 17.52 -16.92 22.28
N LEU A 578 18.61 -17.55 22.73
CA LEU A 578 19.28 -18.65 22.02
C LEU A 578 18.43 -19.92 21.89
N LYS A 579 17.34 -20.06 22.64
CA LYS A 579 16.37 -21.16 22.44
C LYS A 579 15.64 -21.03 21.10
N GLU A 580 15.44 -19.79 20.65
CA GLU A 580 14.58 -19.46 19.51
C GLU A 580 15.38 -19.06 18.26
N SER A 581 16.46 -18.27 18.42
CA SER A 581 17.20 -17.70 17.30
C SER A 581 18.72 -17.61 17.54
N PRO A 582 19.56 -17.56 16.48
CA PRO A 582 20.96 -17.22 16.61
C PRO A 582 21.14 -15.75 17.02
N VAL A 583 22.23 -15.45 17.73
CA VAL A 583 22.44 -14.13 18.33
C VAL A 583 23.86 -13.62 18.07
N LEU A 584 23.97 -12.38 17.60
CA LEU A 584 25.23 -11.63 17.54
C LEU A 584 25.33 -10.70 18.75
N ILE A 585 26.41 -10.82 19.52
CA ILE A 585 26.72 -9.97 20.67
C ILE A 585 27.92 -9.10 20.30
N GLN A 586 27.81 -7.79 20.50
CA GLN A 586 28.88 -6.83 20.19
C GLN A 586 29.17 -5.92 21.39
N ALA A 587 30.45 -5.72 21.68
CA ALA A 587 30.89 -4.72 22.65
C ALA A 587 30.66 -3.33 22.08
N CYS A 588 29.71 -2.59 22.65
CA CYS A 588 29.31 -1.27 22.17
C CYS A 588 29.03 -0.34 23.35
N ASN A 589 29.81 0.72 23.49
CA ASN A 589 29.53 1.78 24.46
C ASN A 589 28.41 2.69 23.94
N PRO A 590 27.64 3.34 24.83
CA PRO A 590 26.56 4.25 24.42
C PRO A 590 27.07 5.51 23.70
N ASN A 591 28.34 5.87 23.88
CA ASN A 591 28.93 7.03 23.22
C ASN A 591 29.22 6.68 21.76
N THR A 592 28.37 7.20 20.88
CA THR A 592 28.46 7.06 19.43
C THR A 592 28.71 8.42 18.78
N CYS A 593 29.46 8.41 17.67
CA CYS A 593 29.64 9.58 16.82
C CYS A 593 29.20 9.24 15.41
N ILE A 594 28.55 10.18 14.74
CA ILE A 594 28.02 10.00 13.40
C ILE A 594 28.90 10.79 12.44
N LEU A 595 29.54 10.11 11.49
CA LEU A 595 30.33 10.72 10.43
C LEU A 595 29.55 10.68 9.12
N PRO A 596 29.00 11.80 8.61
CA PRO A 596 28.33 11.82 7.32
C PRO A 596 29.34 11.70 6.16
N PHE A 597 28.95 11.04 5.07
CA PHE A 597 29.71 10.99 3.82
C PHE A 597 28.78 11.34 2.64
N PRO A 598 29.29 11.98 1.56
CA PRO A 598 30.70 12.10 1.15
C PRO A 598 31.52 13.19 1.84
N LYS A 599 30.89 14.15 2.54
CA LYS A 599 31.57 15.25 3.24
C LYS A 599 32.13 14.82 4.61
N ILE A 600 33.19 14.01 4.61
CA ILE A 600 33.86 13.54 5.83
C ILE A 600 34.80 14.63 6.41
N ASP A 601 35.22 15.59 5.59
CA ASP A 601 36.28 16.57 5.90
C ASP A 601 35.90 17.69 6.90
N CYS A 602 34.67 17.71 7.42
CA CYS A 602 34.17 18.78 8.30
C CYS A 602 34.11 18.43 9.80
N LEU A 603 34.70 17.33 10.25
CA LEU A 603 34.63 16.91 11.65
C LEU A 603 35.84 17.39 12.45
N ASP A 604 35.57 18.27 13.41
CA ASP A 604 36.53 18.85 14.35
C ASP A 604 37.46 17.79 14.99
N SER A 605 38.71 18.20 15.23
CA SER A 605 39.80 17.41 15.82
C SER A 605 39.47 16.69 17.13
N GLU A 606 38.37 17.07 17.78
CA GLU A 606 37.92 16.55 19.08
C GLU A 606 37.46 15.08 19.03
N ASN A 607 36.93 14.59 17.90
CA ASN A 607 36.38 13.24 17.76
C ASN A 607 37.33 12.21 17.11
N SER A 608 38.58 12.62 16.83
CA SER A 608 39.62 11.80 16.17
C SER A 608 39.95 10.50 16.92
N PHE A 609 39.69 10.40 18.21
CA PHE A 609 39.92 9.20 19.02
C PHE A 609 38.84 8.11 18.85
N LEU A 610 37.70 8.44 18.25
CA LEU A 610 36.54 7.55 18.10
C LEU A 610 36.68 6.59 16.91
N TYR A 611 37.62 6.85 15.99
CA TYR A 611 37.79 6.08 14.77
C TYR A 611 39.27 6.01 14.35
N GLU A 612 39.62 5.00 13.55
CA GLU A 612 40.94 4.91 12.94
C GLU A 612 40.89 5.39 11.50
N GLU A 613 41.67 6.41 11.16
CA GLU A 613 41.71 6.96 9.78
C GLU A 613 42.02 5.89 8.73
N LYS A 614 42.87 4.91 9.05
CA LYS A 614 43.18 3.79 8.16
C LYS A 614 41.95 2.93 7.86
N ALA A 615 41.09 2.73 8.86
CA ALA A 615 39.85 1.97 8.70
C ALA A 615 38.85 2.74 7.83
N ILE A 616 38.75 4.07 8.00
CA ILE A 616 37.90 4.92 7.15
C ILE A 616 38.41 4.96 5.71
N LYS A 617 39.74 5.07 5.49
CA LYS A 617 40.33 4.99 4.14
C LYS A 617 40.08 3.63 3.47
N SER A 618 40.22 2.54 4.22
CA SER A 618 39.89 1.19 3.74
C SER A 618 38.41 1.08 3.38
N LEU A 619 37.52 1.58 4.25
CA LEU A 619 36.08 1.62 4.00
C LEU A 619 35.73 2.46 2.77
N SER A 620 36.38 3.62 2.60
CA SER A 620 36.25 4.47 1.42
C SER A 620 36.62 3.74 0.15
N THR A 621 37.68 2.94 0.18
CA THR A 621 38.11 2.11 -0.96
C THR A 621 37.10 0.98 -1.26
N VAL A 622 36.54 0.36 -0.23
CA VAL A 622 35.62 -0.79 -0.38
C VAL A 622 34.22 -0.37 -0.82
N LEU A 623 33.70 0.74 -0.30
CA LEU A 623 32.33 1.21 -0.54
C LEU A 623 32.23 2.41 -1.49
N ASN A 624 33.36 2.99 -1.90
CA ASN A 624 33.40 4.22 -2.70
C ASN A 624 32.60 5.36 -2.04
N LEU A 625 33.05 5.79 -0.85
CA LEU A 625 32.35 6.80 -0.04
C LEU A 625 32.27 8.17 -0.72
N GLU A 626 33.05 8.41 -1.78
CA GLU A 626 33.02 9.63 -2.60
C GLU A 626 31.77 9.70 -3.48
N ASN A 627 31.34 8.55 -4.03
CA ASN A 627 30.19 8.46 -4.94
C ASN A 627 28.94 7.88 -4.27
N THR A 628 28.99 7.63 -2.96
CA THR A 628 27.85 7.16 -2.17
C THR A 628 27.51 8.17 -1.07
N CYS A 629 26.35 8.03 -0.45
CA CYS A 629 25.96 8.88 0.67
C CYS A 629 25.41 8.07 1.83
N GLY A 630 25.54 8.63 3.02
CA GLY A 630 25.06 8.02 4.25
C GLY A 630 25.85 8.53 5.43
N TYR A 631 25.88 7.73 6.49
CA TYR A 631 26.67 8.03 7.67
C TYR A 631 27.31 6.78 8.25
N ILE A 632 28.43 6.98 8.93
CA ILE A 632 29.14 5.94 9.67
C ILE A 632 28.91 6.21 11.15
N THR A 633 28.37 5.24 11.86
CA THR A 633 28.31 5.30 13.33
C THR A 633 29.60 4.74 13.91
N CYS A 634 30.45 5.62 14.41
CA CYS A 634 31.67 5.27 15.14
C CYS A 634 31.34 4.97 16.59
N VAL A 635 31.87 3.86 17.09
CA VAL A 635 31.65 3.37 18.45
C VAL A 635 33.00 3.24 19.14
N THR A 636 33.08 3.72 20.39
CA THR A 636 34.28 3.50 21.22
C THR A 636 34.31 2.11 21.81
N THR A 637 35.47 1.46 21.70
CA THR A 637 35.79 0.28 22.50
C THR A 637 36.21 0.71 23.92
N PRO A 638 35.77 0.01 24.98
CA PRO A 638 36.12 0.31 26.39
C PRO A 638 37.60 0.65 26.66
N PRO A 639 38.61 -0.09 26.15
CA PRO A 639 40.02 0.17 26.47
C PRO A 639 40.59 1.47 25.85
N LYS A 640 39.98 2.03 24.80
CA LYS A 640 40.37 3.33 24.22
C LYS A 640 39.77 4.49 25.01
N TYR A 641 38.55 4.33 25.51
CA TYR A 641 37.87 5.32 26.35
C TYR A 641 38.55 5.48 27.71
N GLU A 642 38.89 4.38 28.38
CA GLU A 642 39.61 4.40 29.66
C GLU A 642 41.01 5.01 29.52
N LYS A 643 41.72 4.76 28.41
CA LYS A 643 43.00 5.41 28.11
C LYS A 643 42.88 6.93 27.98
N LYS A 644 41.85 7.45 27.29
CA LYS A 644 41.64 8.91 27.20
C LYS A 644 41.26 9.51 28.57
N PHE A 645 40.38 8.86 29.32
CA PHE A 645 40.02 9.28 30.68
C PHE A 645 41.25 9.38 31.60
N SER A 646 42.16 8.40 31.52
CA SER A 646 43.41 8.43 32.28
C SER A 646 44.45 9.43 31.73
N THR A 647 44.43 9.73 30.43
CA THR A 647 45.30 10.75 29.82
C THR A 647 44.80 12.17 30.16
N GLU A 648 43.50 12.42 30.09
CA GLU A 648 42.86 13.68 30.48
C GLU A 648 42.97 13.94 31.99
N GLN A 649 42.86 12.89 32.83
CA GLN A 649 43.18 12.99 34.26
C GLN A 649 44.67 13.28 34.52
N SER A 650 45.59 12.76 33.70
CA SER A 650 47.02 13.05 33.85
C SER A 650 47.40 14.49 33.47
N THR A 651 46.63 15.14 32.58
CA THR A 651 46.75 16.57 32.25
C THR A 651 46.05 17.50 33.25
N ILE A 652 45.22 16.96 34.16
CA ILE A 652 44.50 17.71 35.21
C ILE A 652 45.14 17.49 36.60
N ASN A 653 46.36 16.96 36.66
CA ASN A 653 47.15 16.96 37.89
C ASN A 653 47.92 18.27 38.04
N GLY A 654 47.15 19.31 38.36
CA GLY A 654 47.59 20.64 38.74
C GLY A 654 46.36 21.50 39.05
N GLU A 655 45.84 21.38 40.28
CA GLU A 655 44.82 22.27 40.88
C GLU A 655 43.38 22.21 40.33
N THR A 656 42.63 21.12 40.57
CA THR A 656 41.20 21.19 41.02
C THR A 656 40.61 19.80 41.29
N LEU A 657 40.96 19.19 42.42
CA LEU A 657 40.43 17.88 42.85
C LEU A 657 39.18 17.97 43.75
N LEU A 658 38.34 19.00 43.62
CA LEU A 658 37.19 19.20 44.53
C LEU A 658 35.89 19.76 43.91
N GLN A 659 35.75 19.85 42.58
CA GLN A 659 34.50 20.36 41.98
C GLN A 659 33.76 19.44 40.98
N PHE A 660 34.31 18.29 40.55
CA PHE A 660 33.62 17.42 39.59
C PHE A 660 32.80 16.27 40.19
N PHE A 661 32.90 16.00 41.49
CA PHE A 661 32.11 14.95 42.18
C PHE A 661 30.74 15.40 42.70
N LYS A 662 30.27 16.61 42.35
CA LYS A 662 29.00 17.17 42.87
C LYS A 662 27.86 17.29 41.86
N LYS A 663 27.95 16.65 40.68
CA LYS A 663 26.88 16.70 39.66
C LYS A 663 26.36 15.33 39.19
N THR A 664 26.57 14.28 39.99
CA THR A 664 26.04 12.92 39.77
C THR A 664 25.33 12.34 41.01
N GLU A 665 24.78 13.19 41.86
CA GLU A 665 23.81 12.78 42.89
C GLU A 665 22.72 13.84 42.96
N TYR A 666 21.70 13.72 42.12
CA TYR A 666 20.32 14.12 42.39
C TYR A 666 19.47 13.52 41.26
N LEU A 667 18.88 12.37 41.55
CA LEU A 667 17.48 12.02 41.31
C LEU A 667 17.30 10.55 41.68
N SER A 668 17.07 10.37 42.98
CA SER A 668 16.29 9.28 43.57
C SER A 668 14.91 9.17 42.94
#